data_AF-A0A2V9PSC6-F1
#
_entry.id   AF-A0A2V9PSC6-F1
#
_cell.length_a   1.000
_cell.length_b   1.000
_cell.length_c   1.000
_cell.angle_alpha   90.00
_cell.angle_beta   90.00
_cell.angle_gamma   90.00
#
_symmetry.space_group_name_H-M   'P 1'
#
loop_
_entity.id
_entity.type
_entity.pdbx_description
1 polymer ?
#
loop_
_entity_poly.entity_id
_entity_poly.type
_entity_poly.pdbx_seq_one_letter_code
_entity_poly.pdbx_strand_id
1 'polypeptide(L)'
;FSRVPDETGRLVANPISLVSQWKILDNLRRSLVEPATFLLFVLGWLVLPGYARSWTLATLFILFMPVWFEFLFTLVRSIAEQKLAVAREAVSALFSSNAGTLLNIIFLPHQMLVSLDAVVRTVVRRVFTRQRLLEWETAAEAEAGGNKRAPVDAYLNWMPVIAILLGLIVFLVRPHAMVAAAPILVLWACSKLVSKWLDSPAFLFQAEMSGKERQFLRRSALHTWRYFAEFSTKEHNWLIPDNVQEEPYLIAARISPTNVGFLLNARQVACEFGYLTPAEFVEQTSRTLNTIRKMPRHRGHLYNWYDTRTLQPLPPLFISTVDSGNLVASLWTLQQGCLHLLDQPILRRGLAEGFLDHLQELSELGTFPKRLLTRIQAKSRTDDWTVAVVKFPAAALARIGANETDPAGKARWFAEQALVRLNQFRRVLVRFAPWMLPDFAELRRDDSISLPRQDLSLKELPDVLTRLAARLHLALESNPPRSQVAQRNSLERLLSLVSGARMDSVRLIQDLQSLAAEAGKLAEEMEFGFLWNPPRKLMSIGFESEKNQIHSACYDLLASESRLGTFVAVAKDEIPSETWFLLARAHTTDRGRPVLISWTGTMFEYLMPTLWMRSYPGTLLDRSHRSAVLSHQEFTAPKRVPWGISECAYAERYADGNYGYHAFGVPQLAIFHGDVDALVISPYSTFLALNVLPTAALQNLRRMHQDGWFGVYGFYEAADFSSSQSRSWRHNPELVRCWMAHHQGMTLLALANVLADGIVQTWFHSHPRVQATELLLHERPVNYLPSTASVAV
;
A
#
# COMPACT_ATOMS: atom_id res chain seq x y z
N PHE A 1 9.57 48.45 -18.87
CA PHE A 1 8.91 49.11 -20.02
C PHE A 1 7.45 49.36 -19.68
N SER A 2 6.95 50.59 -19.88
CA SER A 2 5.54 50.95 -19.62
C SER A 2 4.58 50.39 -20.66
N ARG A 3 5.09 50.03 -21.85
CA ARG A 3 4.35 49.35 -22.91
C ARG A 3 5.11 48.13 -23.45
N VAL A 4 4.38 47.10 -23.85
CA VAL A 4 4.89 45.84 -24.44
C VAL A 4 4.02 45.47 -25.65
N PRO A 5 4.56 44.80 -26.68
CA PRO A 5 3.77 44.34 -27.81
C PRO A 5 2.79 43.22 -27.39
N ASP A 6 1.54 43.32 -27.82
CA ASP A 6 0.56 42.23 -27.74
C ASP A 6 0.73 41.23 -28.90
N GLU A 7 -0.14 40.21 -28.97
CA GLU A 7 -0.15 39.17 -30.02
C GLU A 7 -0.31 39.72 -31.44
N THR A 8 -0.78 40.97 -31.59
CA THR A 8 -0.93 41.67 -32.87
C THR A 8 0.25 42.62 -33.17
N GLY A 9 1.24 42.69 -32.28
CA GLY A 9 2.40 43.58 -32.39
C GLY A 9 2.13 45.02 -31.93
N ARG A 10 0.94 45.31 -31.39
CA ARG A 10 0.58 46.65 -30.90
C ARG A 10 1.16 46.87 -29.50
N LEU A 11 1.76 48.03 -29.27
CA LEU A 11 2.28 48.42 -27.95
C LEU A 11 1.13 48.72 -26.98
N VAL A 12 0.81 47.74 -26.13
CA VAL A 12 -0.18 47.83 -25.04
C VAL A 12 0.49 48.14 -23.71
N ALA A 13 -0.28 48.61 -22.73
CA ALA A 13 0.24 48.83 -21.38
C ALA A 13 0.77 47.52 -20.80
N ASN A 14 1.95 47.56 -20.17
CA ASN A 14 2.55 46.36 -19.60
C ASN A 14 1.67 45.80 -18.47
N PRO A 15 1.11 44.58 -18.59
CA PRO A 15 0.22 44.01 -17.58
C PRO A 15 0.97 43.62 -16.28
N ILE A 16 2.31 43.58 -16.30
CA ILE A 16 3.13 43.22 -15.15
C ILE A 16 3.35 44.44 -14.25
N SER A 17 2.69 44.44 -13.10
CA SER A 17 2.85 45.46 -12.05
C SER A 17 4.29 45.55 -11.53
N LEU A 18 4.64 46.68 -10.91
CA LEU A 18 5.95 46.86 -10.23
C LEU A 18 6.21 45.76 -9.19
N VAL A 19 5.18 45.33 -8.46
CA VAL A 19 5.28 44.25 -7.48
C VAL A 19 5.63 42.92 -8.16
N SER A 20 4.99 42.60 -9.29
CA SER A 20 5.31 41.40 -10.07
C SER A 20 6.71 41.45 -10.67
N GLN A 21 7.18 42.62 -11.11
CA GLN A 21 8.57 42.80 -11.57
C GLN A 21 9.58 42.56 -10.45
N TRP A 22 9.32 43.06 -9.24
CA TRP A 22 10.14 42.76 -8.06
C TRP A 22 10.15 41.28 -7.71
N LYS A 23 9.00 40.59 -7.78
CA LYS A 23 8.92 39.13 -7.58
C LYS A 23 9.77 38.38 -8.61
N ILE A 24 9.73 38.78 -9.88
CA ILE A 24 10.57 38.19 -10.93
C ILE A 24 12.06 38.40 -10.63
N LEU A 25 12.45 39.63 -10.25
CA LEU A 25 13.84 39.94 -9.89
C LEU A 25 14.32 39.12 -8.68
N ASP A 26 13.51 39.03 -7.63
CA ASP A 26 13.86 38.23 -6.44
C ASP A 26 13.97 36.74 -6.79
N ASN A 27 13.10 36.21 -7.66
CA ASN A 27 13.23 34.83 -8.15
C ASN A 27 14.54 34.60 -8.93
N LEU A 28 14.93 35.55 -9.80
CA LEU A 28 16.21 35.48 -10.51
C LEU A 28 17.39 35.55 -9.54
N ARG A 29 17.33 36.42 -8.53
CA ARG A 29 18.35 36.49 -7.47
C ARG A 29 18.45 35.18 -6.69
N ARG A 30 17.32 34.57 -6.32
CA ARG A 30 17.27 33.30 -5.59
C ARG A 30 17.92 32.16 -6.37
N SER A 31 17.79 32.14 -7.69
CA SER A 31 18.46 31.11 -8.54
C SER A 31 19.99 31.14 -8.48
N LEU A 32 20.59 32.22 -7.94
CA LEU A 32 22.04 32.36 -7.78
C LEU A 32 22.53 32.02 -6.36
N VAL A 33 21.63 31.67 -5.44
CA VAL A 33 22.00 31.41 -4.03
C VAL A 33 22.89 30.18 -3.91
N GLU A 34 22.54 29.06 -4.56
CA GLU A 34 23.32 27.83 -4.52
C GLU A 34 24.68 28.00 -5.22
N PRO A 35 24.76 28.58 -6.44
CA PRO A 35 26.05 28.95 -7.04
C PRO A 35 26.92 29.86 -6.18
N ALA A 36 26.34 30.92 -5.59
CA ALA A 36 27.10 31.86 -4.76
C ALA A 36 27.62 31.21 -3.47
N THR A 37 26.81 30.37 -2.83
CA THR A 37 27.19 29.64 -1.61
C THR A 37 28.30 28.63 -1.92
N PHE A 38 28.20 27.89 -3.03
CA PHE A 38 29.26 26.98 -3.47
C PHE A 38 30.57 27.75 -3.74
N LEU A 39 30.49 28.86 -4.47
CA LEU A 39 31.66 29.70 -4.75
C LEU A 39 32.26 30.29 -3.46
N LEU A 40 31.45 30.64 -2.46
CA LEU A 40 31.96 31.14 -1.19
C LEU A 40 32.82 30.11 -0.46
N PHE A 41 32.42 28.83 -0.46
CA PHE A 41 33.27 27.74 0.06
C PHE A 41 34.57 27.61 -0.74
N VAL A 42 34.47 27.50 -2.07
CA VAL A 42 35.64 27.28 -2.94
C VAL A 42 36.63 28.45 -2.88
N LEU A 43 36.15 29.68 -2.98
CA LEU A 43 36.97 30.88 -2.90
C LEU A 43 37.54 31.07 -1.51
N GLY A 44 36.79 30.72 -0.45
CA GLY A 44 37.27 30.71 0.93
C GLY A 44 38.44 29.76 1.16
N TRP A 45 38.49 28.65 0.43
CA TRP A 45 39.58 27.68 0.51
C TRP A 45 40.78 28.05 -0.36
N LEU A 46 40.57 28.64 -1.54
CA LEU A 46 41.62 28.83 -2.55
C LEU A 46 42.17 30.25 -2.66
N VAL A 47 41.32 31.28 -2.55
CA VAL A 47 41.66 32.65 -2.99
C VAL A 47 41.58 33.67 -1.87
N LEU A 48 40.46 33.70 -1.13
CA LEU A 48 40.13 34.78 -0.19
C LEU A 48 41.20 34.94 0.92
N PRO A 49 41.41 36.17 1.41
CA PRO A 49 42.37 36.45 2.47
C PRO A 49 41.88 35.89 3.82
N GLY A 50 42.82 35.64 4.74
CA GLY A 50 42.53 35.11 6.08
C GLY A 50 42.55 33.58 6.19
N TYR A 51 42.05 33.04 7.29
CA TYR A 51 42.01 31.60 7.55
C TYR A 51 40.82 30.94 6.84
N ALA A 52 41.06 29.89 6.06
CA ALA A 52 40.01 29.11 5.39
C ALA A 52 38.90 28.62 6.35
N ARG A 53 39.27 28.32 7.61
CA ARG A 53 38.31 27.93 8.67
C ARG A 53 37.27 29.01 8.95
N SER A 54 37.66 30.28 8.93
CA SER A 54 36.75 31.42 9.16
C SER A 54 35.71 31.52 8.06
N TRP A 55 36.10 31.32 6.79
CA TRP A 55 35.17 31.32 5.65
C TRP A 55 34.23 30.12 5.67
N THR A 56 34.72 28.91 6.01
CA THR A 56 33.86 27.73 6.20
C THR A 56 32.84 27.97 7.32
N LEU A 57 33.28 28.47 8.48
CA LEU A 57 32.38 28.74 9.62
C LEU A 57 31.37 29.85 9.33
N ALA A 58 31.78 30.92 8.64
CA ALA A 58 30.88 32.00 8.24
C ALA A 58 29.80 31.50 7.27
N THR A 59 30.18 30.66 6.31
CA THR A 59 29.23 30.08 5.34
C THR A 59 28.24 29.14 6.04
N LEU A 60 28.73 28.27 6.93
CA LEU A 60 27.86 27.42 7.75
C LEU A 60 26.93 28.25 8.63
N PHE A 61 27.44 29.31 9.25
CA PHE A 61 26.62 30.22 10.06
C PHE A 61 25.49 30.84 9.23
N ILE A 62 25.78 31.35 8.02
CA ILE A 62 24.76 31.92 7.14
C ILE A 62 23.65 30.90 6.82
N LEU A 63 24.01 29.64 6.58
CA LEU A 63 23.06 28.58 6.25
C LEU A 63 22.20 28.14 7.45
N PHE A 64 22.81 28.01 8.64
CA PHE A 64 22.11 27.56 9.84
C PHE A 64 21.40 28.68 10.60
N MET A 65 21.81 29.94 10.42
CA MET A 65 21.27 31.09 11.15
C MET A 65 19.73 31.15 11.09
N PRO A 66 19.05 31.06 9.93
CA PRO A 66 17.59 31.15 9.88
C PRO A 66 16.88 30.10 10.74
N VAL A 67 17.41 28.87 10.77
CA VAL A 67 16.85 27.75 11.53
C VAL A 67 16.86 28.04 13.04
N TRP A 68 17.97 28.58 13.55
CA TRP A 68 18.11 28.90 14.97
C TRP A 68 17.26 30.11 15.38
N PHE A 69 17.15 31.13 14.51
CA PHE A 69 16.26 32.26 14.77
C PHE A 69 14.79 31.83 14.78
N GLU A 70 14.35 31.01 13.82
CA GLU A 70 12.97 30.49 13.78
C GLU A 70 12.63 29.66 15.02
N PHE A 71 13.55 28.81 15.48
CA PHE A 71 13.42 28.09 16.73
C PHE A 71 13.29 29.03 17.94
N LEU A 72 14.16 30.05 18.03
CA LEU A 72 14.11 31.02 19.12
C LEU A 72 12.77 31.79 19.15
N PHE A 73 12.30 32.27 17.99
CA PHE A 73 11.00 32.93 17.89
C PHE A 73 9.85 32.02 18.30
N THR A 74 9.88 30.74 17.89
CA THR A 74 8.84 29.77 18.23
C THR A 74 8.85 29.43 19.72
N LEU A 75 10.04 29.34 20.34
CA LEU A 75 10.18 29.11 21.78
C LEU A 75 9.67 30.30 22.59
N VAL A 76 10.03 31.53 22.20
CA VAL A 76 9.52 32.76 22.83
C VAL A 76 7.99 32.80 22.74
N ARG A 77 7.42 32.47 21.58
CA ARG A 77 5.96 32.37 21.40
C ARG A 77 5.34 31.29 22.29
N SER A 78 5.98 30.13 22.43
CA SER A 78 5.49 29.05 23.29
C SER A 78 5.43 29.46 24.77
N ILE A 79 6.45 30.20 25.25
CA ILE A 79 6.47 30.75 26.61
C ILE A 79 5.36 31.79 26.78
N ALA A 80 5.18 32.67 25.80
CA ALA A 80 4.13 33.69 25.83
C ALA A 80 2.72 33.10 25.85
N GLU A 81 2.49 32.00 25.12
CA GLU A 81 1.17 31.34 25.02
C GLU A 81 0.94 30.21 26.05
N GLN A 82 1.94 29.87 26.87
CA GLN A 82 1.90 28.77 27.86
C GLN A 82 1.50 27.39 27.30
N LYS A 83 1.80 27.11 26.02
CA LYS A 83 1.46 25.84 25.37
C LYS A 83 2.67 24.91 25.28
N LEU A 84 2.75 23.91 26.15
CA LEU A 84 3.83 22.92 26.18
C LEU A 84 3.94 22.09 24.90
N ALA A 85 2.82 21.87 24.21
CA ALA A 85 2.79 21.18 22.91
C ALA A 85 3.60 21.92 21.83
N VAL A 86 3.53 23.26 21.82
CA VAL A 86 4.27 24.11 20.88
C VAL A 86 5.78 24.02 21.13
N ALA A 87 6.23 23.93 22.38
CA ALA A 87 7.63 23.74 22.71
C ALA A 87 8.17 22.40 22.17
N ARG A 88 7.39 21.31 22.31
CA ARG A 88 7.78 19.99 21.80
C ARG A 88 7.84 19.97 20.27
N GLU A 89 6.88 20.63 19.60
CA GLU A 89 6.90 20.78 18.14
C GLU A 89 8.08 21.64 17.68
N ALA A 90 8.43 22.71 18.41
CA ALA A 90 9.59 23.55 18.11
C ALA A 90 10.91 22.76 18.14
N VAL A 91 11.09 21.86 19.11
CA VAL A 91 12.28 20.99 19.19
C VAL A 91 12.32 20.01 18.02
N SER A 92 11.19 19.41 17.67
CA SER A 92 11.09 18.52 16.49
C SER A 92 11.39 19.27 15.19
N ALA A 93 10.83 20.48 15.04
CA ALA A 93 11.05 21.37 13.91
C ALA A 93 12.51 21.84 13.79
N LEU A 94 13.18 22.08 14.92
CA LEU A 94 14.61 22.39 14.94
C LEU A 94 15.42 21.23 14.36
N PHE A 95 15.15 20.00 14.79
CA PHE A 95 15.87 18.83 14.29
C PHE A 95 15.64 18.63 12.79
N SER A 96 14.39 18.70 12.33
CA SER A 96 14.06 18.52 10.90
C SER A 96 14.62 19.65 10.03
N SER A 97 14.62 20.90 10.50
CA SER A 97 15.18 22.05 9.77
C SER A 97 16.71 22.02 9.70
N ASN A 98 17.39 21.58 10.78
CA ASN A 98 18.84 21.33 10.75
C ASN A 98 19.18 20.18 9.80
N ALA A 99 18.41 19.09 9.82
CA ALA A 99 18.59 17.97 8.89
C ALA A 99 18.40 18.43 7.44
N GLY A 100 17.37 19.22 7.14
CA GLY A 100 17.15 19.81 5.81
C GLY A 100 18.30 20.71 5.37
N THR A 101 18.84 21.54 6.28
CA THR A 101 20.00 22.39 5.99
C THR A 101 21.26 21.56 5.72
N LEU A 102 21.46 20.47 6.47
CA LEU A 102 22.56 19.53 6.22
C LEU A 102 22.42 18.83 4.86
N LEU A 103 21.21 18.40 4.48
CA LEU A 103 20.94 17.85 3.15
C LEU A 103 21.23 18.89 2.05
N ASN A 104 20.82 20.15 2.23
CA ASN A 104 21.17 21.23 1.30
C ASN A 104 22.69 21.39 1.17
N ILE A 105 23.46 21.28 2.25
CA ILE A 105 24.93 21.32 2.19
C ILE A 105 25.49 20.12 1.42
N ILE A 106 24.98 18.91 1.67
CA ILE A 106 25.38 17.67 0.99
C ILE A 106 25.15 17.76 -0.52
N PHE A 107 23.98 18.26 -0.93
CA PHE A 107 23.58 18.38 -2.33
C PHE A 107 23.92 19.73 -2.97
N LEU A 108 24.59 20.64 -2.25
CA LEU A 108 24.90 21.99 -2.73
C LEU A 108 25.57 22.03 -4.11
N PRO A 109 26.59 21.19 -4.41
CA PRO A 109 27.22 21.22 -5.73
C PRO A 109 26.29 20.69 -6.83
N HIS A 110 25.43 19.72 -6.51
CA HIS A 110 24.42 19.22 -7.44
C HIS A 110 23.38 20.30 -7.76
N GLN A 111 22.82 20.95 -6.73
CA GLN A 111 21.89 22.06 -6.89
C GLN A 111 22.52 23.22 -7.65
N MET A 112 23.79 23.54 -7.39
CA MET A 112 24.55 24.54 -8.15
C MET A 112 24.63 24.20 -9.64
N LEU A 113 24.96 22.96 -10.00
CA LEU A 113 25.03 22.53 -11.40
C LEU A 113 23.66 22.56 -12.09
N VAL A 114 22.60 22.15 -11.41
CA VAL A 114 21.23 22.21 -11.92
C VAL A 114 20.82 23.67 -12.18
N SER A 115 21.05 24.56 -11.21
CA SER A 115 20.76 25.99 -11.35
C SER A 115 21.60 26.63 -12.46
N LEU A 116 22.89 26.28 -12.57
CA LEU A 116 23.78 26.81 -13.60
C LEU A 116 23.40 26.33 -15.00
N ASP A 117 23.09 25.04 -15.19
CA ASP A 117 22.57 24.50 -16.46
C ASP A 117 21.27 25.19 -16.85
N ALA A 118 20.32 25.35 -15.92
CA ALA A 118 19.07 26.07 -16.17
C ALA A 118 19.34 27.52 -16.60
N VAL A 119 20.19 28.27 -15.90
CA VAL A 119 20.56 29.64 -16.25
C VAL A 119 21.22 29.71 -17.64
N VAL A 120 22.22 28.87 -17.91
CA VAL A 120 22.94 28.85 -19.19
C VAL A 120 21.98 28.49 -20.32
N ARG A 121 21.19 27.43 -20.15
CA ARG A 121 20.21 26.97 -21.14
C ARG A 121 19.16 28.04 -21.43
N THR A 122 18.64 28.72 -20.41
CA THR A 122 17.68 29.82 -20.59
C THR A 122 18.30 31.02 -21.29
N VAL A 123 19.53 31.42 -20.94
CA VAL A 123 20.24 32.51 -21.64
C VAL A 123 20.52 32.12 -23.09
N VAL A 124 21.01 30.90 -23.34
CA VAL A 124 21.30 30.41 -24.69
C VAL A 124 20.03 30.37 -25.54
N ARG A 125 18.93 29.84 -24.99
CA ARG A 125 17.65 29.78 -25.67
C ARG A 125 17.08 31.16 -25.95
N ARG A 126 17.16 32.08 -24.99
CA ARG A 126 16.58 33.42 -25.13
C ARG A 126 17.38 34.31 -26.08
N VAL A 127 18.71 34.26 -25.99
CA VAL A 127 19.61 35.19 -26.70
C VAL A 127 19.96 34.67 -28.09
N PHE A 128 20.30 33.38 -28.21
CA PHE A 128 20.87 32.83 -29.44
C PHE A 128 19.85 31.99 -30.22
N THR A 129 19.26 30.94 -29.62
CA THR A 129 18.49 29.97 -30.42
C THR A 129 17.05 30.40 -30.68
N ARG A 130 16.43 31.16 -29.75
CA ARG A 130 15.02 31.60 -29.76
C ARG A 130 14.00 30.48 -29.97
N GLN A 131 14.38 29.25 -29.66
CA GLN A 131 13.54 28.06 -29.77
C GLN A 131 13.22 27.50 -28.38
N ARG A 132 12.07 26.84 -28.25
CA ARG A 132 11.64 26.15 -27.01
C ARG A 132 11.65 27.06 -25.77
N LEU A 133 11.22 28.31 -25.94
CA LEU A 133 11.18 29.34 -24.89
C LEU A 133 10.10 29.08 -23.82
N LEU A 134 9.18 28.16 -24.10
CA LEU A 134 8.08 27.74 -23.24
C LEU A 134 8.11 26.23 -22.93
N GLU A 135 9.25 25.58 -23.12
CA GLU A 135 9.40 24.16 -22.77
C GLU A 135 9.40 24.05 -21.24
N TRP A 136 8.20 23.84 -20.70
CA TRP A 136 7.96 23.30 -19.37
C TRP A 136 7.88 21.80 -19.55
N GLU A 137 8.92 21.09 -19.12
CA GLU A 137 8.74 19.68 -18.79
C GLU A 137 8.35 19.63 -17.32
N THR A 138 7.19 19.04 -17.06
CA THR A 138 6.82 18.67 -15.70
C THR A 138 7.78 17.57 -15.22
N ALA A 139 8.00 17.47 -13.90
CA ALA A 139 8.80 16.37 -13.36
C ALA A 139 8.26 14.99 -13.80
N ALA A 140 6.93 14.88 -13.96
CA ALA A 140 6.24 13.69 -14.44
C ALA A 140 6.56 13.34 -15.91
N GLU A 141 6.63 14.32 -16.82
CA GLU A 141 7.01 14.08 -18.23
C GLU A 141 8.48 13.66 -18.38
N ALA A 142 9.37 14.21 -17.55
CA ALA A 142 10.79 13.85 -17.55
C ALA A 142 11.02 12.39 -17.07
N GLU A 143 10.22 11.91 -16.11
CA GLU A 143 10.27 10.52 -15.61
C GLU A 143 9.54 9.52 -16.52
N ALA A 144 8.44 9.91 -17.17
CA ALA A 144 7.69 9.07 -18.11
C ALA A 144 8.45 8.77 -19.41
N GLY A 145 9.45 9.58 -19.74
CA GLY A 145 10.39 9.38 -20.85
C GLY A 145 11.34 8.21 -20.64
N GLY A 146 10.81 6.98 -20.63
CA GLY A 146 11.58 5.75 -20.48
C GLY A 146 12.84 5.73 -21.36
N ASN A 147 13.99 5.55 -20.71
CA ASN A 147 15.33 5.36 -21.28
C ASN A 147 16.22 6.56 -21.65
N LYS A 148 15.96 7.79 -21.19
CA LYS A 148 17.02 8.82 -21.18
C LYS A 148 17.28 9.33 -19.77
N ARG A 149 18.43 8.93 -19.20
CA ARG A 149 18.97 9.51 -17.96
C ARG A 149 18.95 11.03 -18.10
N ALA A 150 18.18 11.72 -17.27
CA ALA A 150 18.13 13.17 -17.32
C ALA A 150 19.55 13.72 -17.05
N PRO A 151 19.95 14.86 -17.63
CA PRO A 151 21.23 15.51 -17.32
C PRO A 151 21.43 15.72 -15.81
N VAL A 152 20.32 15.90 -15.08
CA VAL A 152 20.25 16.06 -13.63
C VAL A 152 20.78 14.82 -12.88
N ASP A 153 20.47 13.61 -13.36
CA ASP A 153 20.99 12.36 -12.79
C ASP A 153 22.49 12.20 -13.06
N ALA A 154 22.95 12.68 -14.21
CA ALA A 154 24.36 12.67 -14.55
C ALA A 154 25.14 13.53 -13.54
N TYR A 155 24.68 14.75 -13.22
CA TYR A 155 25.35 15.62 -12.25
C TYR A 155 25.57 14.94 -10.91
N LEU A 156 24.56 14.23 -10.38
CA LEU A 156 24.67 13.52 -9.11
C LEU A 156 25.72 12.40 -9.15
N ASN A 157 25.86 11.73 -10.30
CA ASN A 157 26.87 10.69 -10.51
C ASN A 157 28.31 11.24 -10.56
N TRP A 158 28.51 12.49 -10.98
CA TRP A 158 29.83 13.14 -11.05
C TRP A 158 30.27 13.76 -9.72
N MET A 159 29.39 13.88 -8.71
CA MET A 159 29.69 14.53 -7.43
C MET A 159 30.93 13.98 -6.71
N PRO A 160 31.14 12.64 -6.60
CA PRO A 160 32.34 12.11 -5.96
C PRO A 160 33.62 12.55 -6.67
N VAL A 161 33.59 12.58 -8.01
CA VAL A 161 34.74 12.97 -8.83
C VAL A 161 35.04 14.47 -8.64
N ILE A 162 34.02 15.33 -8.69
CA ILE A 162 34.17 16.78 -8.49
C ILE A 162 34.72 17.08 -7.10
N ALA A 163 34.22 16.43 -6.06
CA ALA A 163 34.71 16.62 -4.69
C ALA A 163 36.17 16.19 -4.53
N ILE A 164 36.57 15.05 -5.11
CA ILE A 164 37.96 14.57 -5.08
C ILE A 164 38.89 15.53 -5.83
N LEU A 165 38.50 15.96 -7.03
CA LEU A 165 39.30 16.90 -7.83
C LEU A 165 39.48 18.24 -7.12
N LEU A 166 38.41 18.77 -6.53
CA LEU A 166 38.49 20.01 -5.77
C LEU A 166 39.34 19.85 -4.51
N GLY A 167 39.25 18.70 -3.84
CA GLY A 167 40.14 18.35 -2.73
C GLY A 167 41.61 18.33 -3.16
N LEU A 168 41.93 17.72 -4.30
CA LEU A 168 43.27 17.73 -4.86
C LEU A 168 43.76 19.16 -5.15
N ILE A 169 42.91 20.02 -5.72
CA ILE A 169 43.25 21.44 -5.97
C ILE A 169 43.52 22.17 -4.65
N VAL A 170 42.67 21.99 -3.63
CA VAL A 170 42.89 22.60 -2.30
C VAL A 170 44.20 22.12 -1.69
N PHE A 171 44.51 20.82 -1.80
CA PHE A 171 45.77 20.24 -1.31
C PHE A 171 46.98 20.87 -1.98
N LEU A 172 46.95 21.04 -3.31
CA LEU A 172 48.06 21.58 -4.09
C LEU A 172 48.25 23.09 -3.91
N VAL A 173 47.17 23.85 -3.77
CA VAL A 173 47.21 25.33 -3.73
C VAL A 173 47.39 25.86 -2.31
N ARG A 174 46.65 25.32 -1.33
CA ARG A 174 46.71 25.75 0.09
C ARG A 174 46.50 24.53 1.01
N PRO A 175 47.54 23.71 1.27
CA PRO A 175 47.42 22.48 2.07
C PRO A 175 46.77 22.69 3.45
N HIS A 176 47.05 23.82 4.12
CA HIS A 176 46.45 24.15 5.42
C HIS A 176 44.92 24.36 5.38
N ALA A 177 44.37 24.72 4.22
CA ALA A 177 42.92 24.85 4.03
C ALA A 177 42.21 23.48 3.98
N MET A 178 42.95 22.39 3.73
CA MET A 178 42.38 21.04 3.67
C MET A 178 41.64 20.65 4.96
N VAL A 179 42.16 21.05 6.12
CA VAL A 179 41.50 20.75 7.41
C VAL A 179 40.10 21.39 7.49
N ALA A 180 39.91 22.56 6.86
CA ALA A 180 38.63 23.27 6.81
C ALA A 180 37.71 22.76 5.69
N ALA A 181 38.28 22.30 4.57
CA ALA A 181 37.54 21.85 3.40
C ALA A 181 37.10 20.37 3.49
N ALA A 182 37.93 19.51 4.10
CA ALA A 182 37.73 18.07 4.11
C ALA A 182 36.34 17.63 4.61
N PRO A 183 35.77 18.17 5.71
CA PRO A 183 34.43 17.76 6.13
C PRO A 183 33.35 18.03 5.06
N ILE A 184 33.41 19.18 4.40
CA ILE A 184 32.45 19.57 3.36
C ILE A 184 32.66 18.74 2.08
N LEU A 185 33.92 18.53 1.68
CA LEU A 185 34.26 17.69 0.53
C LEU A 185 33.82 16.23 0.71
N VAL A 186 33.94 15.68 1.92
CA VAL A 186 33.43 14.34 2.25
C VAL A 186 31.91 14.29 2.12
N LEU A 187 31.19 15.30 2.63
CA LEU A 187 29.74 15.39 2.45
C LEU A 187 29.35 15.40 0.97
N TRP A 188 30.05 16.19 0.15
CA TRP A 188 29.81 16.26 -1.30
C TRP A 188 30.12 14.94 -2.01
N ALA A 189 31.19 14.25 -1.61
CA ALA A 189 31.54 12.95 -2.17
C ALA A 189 30.53 11.85 -1.80
N CYS A 190 29.92 11.96 -0.62
CA CYS A 190 28.90 11.03 -0.12
C CYS A 190 27.48 11.33 -0.64
N SER A 191 27.24 12.42 -1.38
CA SER A 191 25.92 12.82 -1.89
C SER A 191 25.14 11.68 -2.56
N LYS A 192 25.78 10.85 -3.38
CA LYS A 192 25.13 9.70 -4.04
C LYS A 192 24.72 8.59 -3.06
N LEU A 193 25.51 8.34 -2.02
CA LEU A 193 25.14 7.38 -0.98
C LEU A 193 23.96 7.90 -0.15
N VAL A 194 23.96 9.21 0.15
CA VAL A 194 22.86 9.87 0.84
C VAL A 194 21.59 9.88 -0.02
N SER A 195 21.68 10.14 -1.33
CA SER A 195 20.54 10.02 -2.25
C SER A 195 19.97 8.61 -2.23
N LYS A 196 20.79 7.57 -2.41
CA LYS A 196 20.33 6.17 -2.34
C LYS A 196 19.66 5.83 -1.01
N TRP A 197 20.15 6.41 0.09
CA TRP A 197 19.55 6.23 1.40
C TRP A 197 18.21 6.97 1.54
N LEU A 198 18.08 8.19 0.99
CA LEU A 198 16.82 8.94 0.93
C LEU A 198 15.79 8.30 -0.01
N ASP A 199 16.25 7.71 -1.11
CA ASP A 199 15.43 6.98 -2.09
C ASP A 199 15.02 5.59 -1.58
N SER A 200 15.56 5.17 -0.43
CA SER A 200 15.15 3.91 0.18
C SER A 200 13.72 4.05 0.74
N PRO A 201 12.86 3.04 0.58
CA PRO A 201 11.49 3.11 1.05
C PRO A 201 11.45 3.44 2.54
N ALA A 202 10.58 4.40 2.90
CA ALA A 202 10.36 4.75 4.30
C ALA A 202 10.00 3.48 5.07
N PHE A 203 10.80 3.16 6.11
CA PHE A 203 10.56 2.01 6.96
C PHE A 203 9.19 2.20 7.63
N LEU A 204 8.17 1.45 7.20
CA LEU A 204 6.90 1.40 7.90
C LEU A 204 7.20 0.87 9.30
N PHE A 205 6.99 1.70 10.33
CA PHE A 205 7.26 1.33 11.70
C PHE A 205 6.37 0.14 12.08
N GLN A 206 6.95 -1.07 12.08
CA GLN A 206 6.30 -2.25 12.61
C GLN A 206 6.49 -2.29 14.12
N ALA A 207 5.39 -2.40 14.86
CA ALA A 207 5.48 -2.80 16.25
C ALA A 207 6.03 -4.24 16.29
N GLU A 208 7.03 -4.50 17.13
CA GLU A 208 7.47 -5.87 17.42
C GLU A 208 6.28 -6.69 17.90
N MET A 209 5.81 -7.61 17.05
CA MET A 209 4.62 -8.41 17.33
C MET A 209 5.02 -9.74 17.96
N SER A 210 4.40 -10.08 19.09
CA SER A 210 4.66 -11.37 19.73
C SER A 210 4.08 -12.54 18.91
N GLY A 211 4.62 -13.74 19.07
CA GLY A 211 4.14 -14.93 18.34
C GLY A 211 2.64 -15.23 18.57
N LYS A 212 2.11 -14.94 19.76
CA LYS A 212 0.67 -15.11 20.09
C LYS A 212 -0.20 -14.08 19.38
N GLU A 213 0.32 -12.88 19.18
CA GLU A 213 -0.36 -11.80 18.45
C GLU A 213 -0.45 -12.12 16.96
N ARG A 214 0.69 -12.54 16.38
CA ARG A 214 0.73 -13.01 14.99
C ARG A 214 -0.25 -14.17 14.78
N GLN A 215 -0.30 -15.13 15.70
CA GLN A 215 -1.23 -16.25 15.63
C GLN A 215 -2.70 -15.80 15.66
N PHE A 216 -3.07 -14.87 16.55
CA PHE A 216 -4.43 -14.35 16.64
C PHE A 216 -4.87 -13.65 15.34
N LEU A 217 -3.98 -12.84 14.75
CA LEU A 217 -4.25 -12.17 13.48
C LEU A 217 -4.32 -13.17 12.31
N ARG A 218 -3.45 -14.18 12.27
CA ARG A 218 -3.52 -15.26 11.26
C ARG A 218 -4.80 -16.08 11.38
N ARG A 219 -5.25 -16.39 12.60
CA ARG A 219 -6.55 -17.02 12.83
C ARG A 219 -7.69 -16.17 12.29
N SER A 220 -7.67 -14.87 12.56
CA SER A 220 -8.65 -13.91 12.02
C SER A 220 -8.62 -13.92 10.48
N ALA A 221 -7.43 -13.91 9.87
CA ALA A 221 -7.25 -13.97 8.42
C ALA A 221 -7.81 -15.26 7.81
N LEU A 222 -7.56 -16.42 8.42
CA LEU A 222 -8.06 -17.71 7.94
C LEU A 222 -9.60 -17.76 7.95
N HIS A 223 -10.22 -17.29 9.03
CA HIS A 223 -11.67 -17.24 9.14
C HIS A 223 -12.30 -16.21 8.18
N THR A 224 -11.69 -15.05 8.01
CA THR A 224 -12.13 -14.07 7.00
C THR A 224 -11.97 -14.62 5.58
N TRP A 225 -10.87 -15.34 5.29
CA TRP A 225 -10.67 -16.00 4.00
C TRP A 225 -11.74 -17.05 3.69
N ARG A 226 -12.22 -17.78 4.71
CA ARG A 226 -13.30 -18.77 4.58
C ARG A 226 -14.53 -18.19 3.90
N TYR A 227 -14.89 -16.93 4.17
CA TYR A 227 -16.00 -16.24 3.49
C TYR A 227 -15.84 -16.29 1.96
N PHE A 228 -14.68 -15.86 1.45
CA PHE A 228 -14.40 -15.85 0.01
C PHE A 228 -14.29 -17.25 -0.57
N ALA A 229 -13.71 -18.19 0.18
CA ALA A 229 -13.57 -19.59 -0.23
C ALA A 229 -14.91 -20.32 -0.37
N GLU A 230 -15.89 -20.03 0.50
CA GLU A 230 -17.20 -20.71 0.48
C GLU A 230 -18.21 -20.05 -0.46
N PHE A 231 -18.23 -18.71 -0.55
CA PHE A 231 -19.29 -18.01 -1.28
C PHE A 231 -18.92 -17.62 -2.72
N SER A 232 -17.64 -17.71 -3.10
CA SER A 232 -17.23 -17.50 -4.50
C SER A 232 -17.37 -18.78 -5.33
N THR A 233 -18.62 -19.15 -5.63
CA THR A 233 -18.97 -20.43 -6.25
C THR A 233 -19.36 -20.29 -7.72
N LYS A 234 -19.51 -21.44 -8.39
CA LYS A 234 -20.04 -21.50 -9.76
C LYS A 234 -21.46 -20.92 -9.88
N GLU A 235 -22.30 -21.07 -8.84
CA GLU A 235 -23.67 -20.52 -8.82
C GLU A 235 -23.66 -18.99 -8.95
N HIS A 236 -22.73 -18.34 -8.25
CA HIS A 236 -22.52 -16.90 -8.29
C HIS A 236 -21.55 -16.48 -9.41
N ASN A 237 -21.37 -17.30 -10.46
CA ASN A 237 -20.45 -17.03 -11.57
C ASN A 237 -19.01 -16.71 -11.14
N TRP A 238 -18.55 -17.30 -10.02
CA TRP A 238 -17.25 -17.02 -9.39
C TRP A 238 -17.08 -15.58 -8.92
N LEU A 239 -18.19 -14.84 -8.74
CA LEU A 239 -18.26 -13.56 -8.03
C LEU A 239 -18.51 -13.83 -6.53
N ILE A 240 -18.64 -12.78 -5.72
CA ILE A 240 -18.94 -12.87 -4.29
C ILE A 240 -20.29 -12.17 -4.01
N PRO A 241 -21.21 -12.78 -3.26
CA PRO A 241 -22.40 -12.08 -2.79
C PRO A 241 -22.02 -10.91 -1.87
N ASP A 242 -22.89 -9.91 -1.77
CA ASP A 242 -22.64 -8.67 -1.05
C ASP A 242 -22.55 -8.88 0.46
N ASN A 243 -23.48 -9.66 1.00
CA ASN A 243 -23.48 -10.03 2.41
C ASN A 243 -24.10 -11.41 2.63
N VAL A 244 -23.68 -12.03 3.73
CA VAL A 244 -24.24 -13.27 4.26
C VAL A 244 -24.66 -13.03 5.69
N GLN A 245 -25.89 -13.40 6.02
CA GLN A 245 -26.49 -13.26 7.35
C GLN A 245 -26.70 -14.63 7.97
N GLU A 246 -26.46 -14.75 9.29
CA GLU A 246 -26.65 -15.99 10.04
C GLU A 246 -28.13 -16.18 10.43
N GLU A 247 -28.81 -15.13 10.88
CA GLU A 247 -30.16 -15.21 11.44
C GLU A 247 -31.07 -14.02 11.05
N PRO A 248 -32.13 -14.24 10.24
CA PRO A 248 -32.36 -15.43 9.43
C PRO A 248 -31.23 -15.63 8.42
N TYR A 249 -31.01 -16.89 8.03
CA TYR A 249 -30.00 -17.21 7.03
C TYR A 249 -30.38 -16.61 5.67
N LEU A 250 -29.60 -15.63 5.22
CA LEU A 250 -29.82 -14.91 3.96
C LEU A 250 -28.48 -14.69 3.24
N ILE A 251 -28.50 -14.82 1.91
CA ILE A 251 -27.38 -14.48 1.03
C ILE A 251 -27.88 -13.41 0.06
N ALA A 252 -27.31 -12.22 0.13
CA ALA A 252 -27.60 -11.15 -0.82
C ALA A 252 -26.81 -11.39 -2.11
N ALA A 253 -27.47 -12.02 -3.09
CA ALA A 253 -26.86 -12.41 -4.37
C ALA A 253 -26.56 -11.23 -5.32
N ARG A 254 -26.10 -10.09 -4.80
CA ARG A 254 -25.68 -8.91 -5.57
C ARG A 254 -24.19 -8.62 -5.36
N ILE A 255 -23.57 -7.82 -6.24
CA ILE A 255 -22.16 -7.42 -6.12
C ILE A 255 -21.94 -6.00 -6.64
N SER A 256 -21.03 -5.27 -5.98
CA SER A 256 -20.55 -3.94 -6.38
C SER A 256 -19.14 -3.98 -6.98
N PRO A 257 -18.70 -2.91 -7.69
CA PRO A 257 -17.33 -2.84 -8.21
C PRO A 257 -16.28 -2.90 -7.08
N THR A 258 -16.57 -2.32 -5.92
CA THR A 258 -15.72 -2.43 -4.73
C THR A 258 -15.61 -3.89 -4.24
N ASN A 259 -16.71 -4.64 -4.17
CA ASN A 259 -16.69 -6.06 -3.80
C ASN A 259 -15.91 -6.91 -4.82
N VAL A 260 -15.99 -6.57 -6.12
CA VAL A 260 -15.17 -7.21 -7.17
C VAL A 260 -13.68 -7.00 -6.88
N GLY A 261 -13.28 -5.74 -6.63
CA GLY A 261 -11.89 -5.41 -6.31
C GLY A 261 -11.37 -6.18 -5.09
N PHE A 262 -12.15 -6.19 -4.01
CA PHE A 262 -11.79 -6.92 -2.80
C PHE A 262 -11.74 -8.44 -2.99
N LEU A 263 -12.62 -9.06 -3.79
CA LEU A 263 -12.54 -10.48 -4.12
C LEU A 263 -11.21 -10.81 -4.81
N LEU A 264 -10.79 -9.98 -5.77
CA LEU A 264 -9.53 -10.18 -6.50
C LEU A 264 -8.32 -10.08 -5.57
N ASN A 265 -8.24 -9.02 -4.76
CA ASN A 265 -7.11 -8.85 -3.84
C ASN A 265 -7.17 -9.85 -2.66
N ALA A 266 -8.34 -10.28 -2.20
CA ALA A 266 -8.48 -11.31 -1.18
C ALA A 266 -7.84 -12.63 -1.61
N ARG A 267 -7.98 -13.00 -2.89
CA ARG A 267 -7.29 -14.19 -3.44
C ARG A 267 -5.78 -14.01 -3.53
N GLN A 268 -5.29 -12.81 -3.83
CA GLN A 268 -3.85 -12.53 -3.77
C GLN A 268 -3.31 -12.67 -2.35
N VAL A 269 -4.02 -12.11 -1.35
CA VAL A 269 -3.65 -12.26 0.07
C VAL A 269 -3.71 -13.72 0.50
N ALA A 270 -4.73 -14.47 0.07
CA ALA A 270 -4.82 -15.90 0.33
C ALA A 270 -3.64 -16.68 -0.29
N CYS A 271 -3.17 -16.27 -1.46
CA CYS A 271 -1.95 -16.83 -2.06
C CYS A 271 -0.70 -16.49 -1.24
N GLU A 272 -0.61 -15.28 -0.72
CA GLU A 272 0.50 -14.81 0.13
C GLU A 272 0.55 -15.56 1.47
N PHE A 273 -0.59 -15.75 2.12
CA PHE A 273 -0.70 -16.50 3.37
C PHE A 273 -0.62 -18.03 3.20
N GLY A 274 -0.54 -18.52 1.97
CA GLY A 274 -0.49 -19.96 1.65
C GLY A 274 -1.83 -20.69 1.77
N TYR A 275 -2.93 -19.94 1.85
CA TYR A 275 -4.29 -20.49 1.74
C TYR A 275 -4.63 -20.88 0.30
N LEU A 276 -3.93 -20.32 -0.69
CA LEU A 276 -3.94 -20.74 -2.10
C LEU A 276 -2.52 -20.97 -2.62
N THR A 277 -2.35 -21.93 -3.52
CA THR A 277 -1.13 -22.01 -4.35
C THR A 277 -1.21 -21.02 -5.51
N PRO A 278 -0.07 -20.61 -6.13
CA PRO A 278 -0.10 -19.73 -7.31
C PRO A 278 -0.97 -20.26 -8.46
N ALA A 279 -0.98 -21.58 -8.67
CA ALA A 279 -1.82 -22.21 -9.69
C ALA A 279 -3.33 -22.09 -9.37
N GLU A 280 -3.74 -22.30 -8.12
CA GLU A 280 -5.14 -22.12 -7.71
C GLU A 280 -5.55 -20.65 -7.78
N PHE A 281 -4.67 -19.74 -7.38
CA PHE A 281 -4.87 -18.30 -7.49
C PHE A 281 -5.14 -17.90 -8.95
N VAL A 282 -4.31 -18.37 -9.89
CA VAL A 282 -4.48 -18.13 -11.32
C VAL A 282 -5.83 -18.66 -11.81
N GLU A 283 -6.14 -19.91 -11.49
CA GLU A 283 -7.37 -20.56 -11.95
C GLU A 283 -8.63 -19.83 -11.46
N GLN A 284 -8.71 -19.53 -10.16
CA GLN A 284 -9.88 -18.86 -9.59
C GLN A 284 -10.01 -17.43 -10.11
N THR A 285 -8.91 -16.68 -10.16
CA THR A 285 -8.90 -15.29 -10.62
C THR A 285 -9.28 -15.18 -12.08
N SER A 286 -8.75 -16.06 -12.94
CA SER A 286 -9.12 -16.11 -14.36
C SER A 286 -10.62 -16.33 -14.56
N ARG A 287 -11.25 -17.21 -13.77
CA ARG A 287 -12.71 -17.43 -13.86
C ARG A 287 -13.49 -16.15 -13.57
N THR A 288 -13.08 -15.38 -12.56
CA THR A 288 -13.73 -14.11 -12.20
C THR A 288 -13.51 -13.02 -13.24
N LEU A 289 -12.28 -12.84 -13.76
CA LEU A 289 -12.01 -11.87 -14.83
C LEU A 289 -12.81 -12.21 -16.10
N ASN A 290 -12.91 -13.49 -16.45
CA ASN A 290 -13.74 -13.96 -17.55
C ASN A 290 -15.24 -13.67 -17.33
N THR A 291 -15.72 -13.71 -16.08
CA THR A 291 -17.09 -13.29 -15.75
C THR A 291 -17.26 -11.79 -15.91
N ILE A 292 -16.35 -10.97 -15.35
CA ILE A 292 -16.40 -9.50 -15.41
C ILE A 292 -16.45 -9.01 -16.86
N ARG A 293 -15.70 -9.65 -17.77
CA ARG A 293 -15.72 -9.30 -19.19
C ARG A 293 -17.08 -9.43 -19.86
N LYS A 294 -17.93 -10.34 -19.37
CA LYS A 294 -19.29 -10.58 -19.88
C LYS A 294 -20.31 -9.63 -19.28
N MET A 295 -19.98 -8.95 -18.19
CA MET A 295 -20.90 -8.04 -17.52
C MET A 295 -21.09 -6.76 -18.36
N PRO A 296 -22.33 -6.26 -18.50
CA PRO A 296 -22.60 -4.98 -19.14
C PRO A 296 -21.82 -3.85 -18.45
N ARG A 297 -21.16 -2.97 -19.21
CA ARG A 297 -20.32 -1.89 -18.72
C ARG A 297 -20.62 -0.61 -19.49
N HIS A 298 -20.35 0.55 -18.88
CA HIS A 298 -20.47 1.85 -19.53
C HIS A 298 -19.11 2.55 -19.49
N ARG A 299 -18.51 2.79 -20.67
CA ARG A 299 -17.16 3.38 -20.80
C ARG A 299 -16.12 2.68 -19.92
N GLY A 300 -16.16 1.34 -19.95
CA GLY A 300 -15.33 0.46 -19.11
C GLY A 300 -15.76 0.34 -17.64
N HIS A 301 -16.54 1.27 -17.09
CA HIS A 301 -17.02 1.21 -15.71
C HIS A 301 -18.10 0.15 -15.52
N LEU A 302 -18.05 -0.50 -14.36
CA LEU A 302 -19.13 -1.33 -13.84
C LEU A 302 -20.20 -0.44 -13.17
N TYR A 303 -21.47 -0.86 -13.26
CA TYR A 303 -22.56 -0.30 -12.49
C TYR A 303 -22.43 -0.64 -11.00
N ASN A 304 -23.09 0.12 -10.12
CA ASN A 304 -23.02 -0.07 -8.67
C ASN A 304 -23.45 -1.47 -8.20
N TRP A 305 -24.42 -2.08 -8.89
CA TRP A 305 -24.96 -3.37 -8.49
C TRP A 305 -25.24 -4.27 -9.68
N TYR A 306 -24.88 -5.54 -9.52
CA TYR A 306 -25.26 -6.63 -10.42
C TYR A 306 -25.79 -7.79 -9.61
N ASP A 307 -26.75 -8.53 -10.17
CA ASP A 307 -27.10 -9.85 -9.66
C ASP A 307 -26.00 -10.86 -10.03
N THR A 308 -25.45 -11.52 -9.02
CA THR A 308 -24.30 -12.44 -9.16
C THR A 308 -24.62 -13.72 -9.91
N ARG A 309 -25.89 -14.12 -10.02
CA ARG A 309 -26.33 -15.36 -10.69
C ARG A 309 -26.63 -15.12 -12.17
N THR A 310 -27.20 -13.97 -12.50
CA THR A 310 -27.65 -13.60 -13.85
C THR A 310 -26.72 -12.65 -14.58
N LEU A 311 -25.80 -11.97 -13.87
CA LEU A 311 -24.90 -10.92 -14.36
C LEU A 311 -25.61 -9.66 -14.89
N GLN A 312 -26.91 -9.52 -14.62
CA GLN A 312 -27.68 -8.34 -15.01
C GLN A 312 -27.41 -7.19 -14.02
N PRO A 313 -27.21 -5.96 -14.52
CA PRO A 313 -27.10 -4.81 -13.64
C PRO A 313 -28.47 -4.53 -12.98
N LEU A 314 -28.43 -4.12 -11.72
CA LEU A 314 -29.62 -3.85 -10.91
C LEU A 314 -29.93 -2.34 -10.90
N PRO A 315 -31.18 -1.92 -11.10
CA PRO A 315 -31.55 -0.52 -11.03
C PRO A 315 -31.43 0.03 -9.59
N PRO A 316 -31.11 1.32 -9.41
CA PRO A 316 -30.80 2.30 -10.47
C PRO A 316 -29.42 2.04 -11.12
N LEU A 317 -29.35 2.24 -12.45
CA LEU A 317 -28.12 2.05 -13.22
C LEU A 317 -27.16 3.23 -13.03
N PHE A 318 -26.42 3.19 -11.92
CA PHE A 318 -25.50 4.23 -11.49
C PHE A 318 -24.04 3.77 -11.59
N ILE A 319 -23.14 4.68 -11.97
CA ILE A 319 -21.69 4.48 -11.93
C ILE A 319 -21.13 5.35 -10.82
N SER A 320 -20.59 4.73 -9.78
CA SER A 320 -19.92 5.41 -8.66
C SER A 320 -18.46 5.70 -8.98
N THR A 321 -18.04 6.95 -8.77
CA THR A 321 -16.64 7.35 -8.90
C THR A 321 -15.76 6.66 -7.87
N VAL A 322 -16.26 6.49 -6.64
CA VAL A 322 -15.54 5.82 -5.54
C VAL A 322 -15.34 4.35 -5.87
N ASP A 323 -16.42 3.65 -6.23
CA ASP A 323 -16.35 2.20 -6.50
C ASP A 323 -15.45 1.92 -7.72
N SER A 324 -15.48 2.82 -8.70
CA SER A 324 -14.58 2.76 -9.85
C SER A 324 -13.13 2.96 -9.45
N GLY A 325 -12.84 3.94 -8.60
CA GLY A 325 -11.50 4.18 -8.07
C GLY A 325 -10.95 3.00 -7.28
N ASN A 326 -11.79 2.42 -6.41
CA ASN A 326 -11.47 1.23 -5.62
C ASN A 326 -11.15 0.04 -6.53
N LEU A 327 -11.98 -0.20 -7.54
CA LEU A 327 -11.77 -1.29 -8.48
C LEU A 327 -10.47 -1.13 -9.27
N VAL A 328 -10.14 0.07 -9.76
CA VAL A 328 -8.87 0.30 -10.46
C VAL A 328 -7.68 0.11 -9.53
N ALA A 329 -7.75 0.58 -8.29
CA ALA A 329 -6.70 0.33 -7.31
C ALA A 329 -6.51 -1.17 -7.07
N SER A 330 -7.60 -1.93 -6.97
CA SER A 330 -7.55 -3.39 -6.89
C SER A 330 -6.99 -4.05 -8.13
N LEU A 331 -7.29 -3.55 -9.34
CA LEU A 331 -6.78 -4.09 -10.61
C LEU A 331 -5.30 -3.82 -10.81
N TRP A 332 -4.80 -2.63 -10.47
CA TRP A 332 -3.35 -2.35 -10.46
C TRP A 332 -2.61 -3.20 -9.42
N THR A 333 -3.21 -3.37 -8.23
CA THR A 333 -2.71 -4.29 -7.21
C THR A 333 -2.71 -5.74 -7.72
N LEU A 334 -3.76 -6.14 -8.45
CA LEU A 334 -3.85 -7.45 -9.09
C LEU A 334 -2.70 -7.67 -10.08
N GLN A 335 -2.54 -6.70 -10.99
CA GLN A 335 -1.51 -6.69 -12.02
C GLN A 335 -0.12 -6.82 -11.42
N GLN A 336 0.24 -5.94 -10.49
CA GLN A 336 1.58 -5.92 -9.91
C GLN A 336 1.83 -7.12 -8.99
N GLY A 337 0.82 -7.61 -8.26
CA GLY A 337 0.96 -8.83 -7.48
C GLY A 337 1.16 -10.09 -8.33
N CYS A 338 0.55 -10.18 -9.51
CA CYS A 338 0.81 -11.26 -10.48
C CYS A 338 2.26 -11.22 -11.00
N LEU A 339 2.78 -10.03 -11.31
CA LEU A 339 4.18 -9.86 -11.75
C LEU A 339 5.15 -10.14 -10.61
N HIS A 340 4.84 -9.69 -9.40
CA HIS A 340 5.62 -9.96 -8.20
C HIS A 340 5.81 -11.47 -7.96
N LEU A 341 4.77 -12.29 -8.19
CA LEU A 341 4.87 -13.76 -8.06
C LEU A 341 5.90 -14.40 -9.01
N LEU A 342 6.26 -13.74 -10.12
CA LEU A 342 7.32 -14.22 -11.03
C LEU A 342 8.71 -14.12 -10.37
N ASP A 343 8.90 -13.12 -9.52
CA ASP A 343 10.14 -12.87 -8.78
C ASP A 343 10.22 -13.67 -7.47
N GLN A 344 9.12 -14.27 -7.04
CA GLN A 344 9.07 -15.07 -5.81
C GLN A 344 9.43 -16.54 -6.05
N PRO A 345 10.00 -17.22 -5.03
CA PRO A 345 10.23 -18.64 -5.12
C PRO A 345 8.92 -19.42 -5.15
N ILE A 346 8.86 -20.54 -5.88
CA ILE A 346 7.63 -21.35 -5.96
C ILE A 346 7.34 -22.06 -4.63
N LEU A 347 8.38 -22.48 -3.90
CA LEU A 347 8.31 -23.12 -2.59
C LEU A 347 8.46 -22.08 -1.47
N ARG A 348 7.40 -21.30 -1.26
CA ARG A 348 7.36 -20.30 -0.18
C ARG A 348 7.04 -20.93 1.15
N ARG A 349 7.66 -20.42 2.21
CA ARG A 349 7.35 -20.80 3.60
C ARG A 349 5.88 -20.56 3.95
N GLY A 350 5.27 -19.53 3.36
CA GLY A 350 3.84 -19.24 3.49
C GLY A 350 2.93 -20.45 3.22
N LEU A 351 3.27 -21.34 2.29
CA LEU A 351 2.49 -22.57 2.04
C LEU A 351 2.43 -23.50 3.26
N ALA A 352 3.53 -23.62 4.00
CA ALA A 352 3.54 -24.38 5.25
C ALA A 352 2.79 -23.64 6.35
N GLU A 353 2.96 -22.32 6.47
CA GLU A 353 2.23 -21.52 7.45
C GLU A 353 0.72 -21.59 7.25
N GLY A 354 0.24 -21.49 6.00
CA GLY A 354 -1.17 -21.64 5.67
C GLY A 354 -1.73 -23.01 6.04
N PHE A 355 -0.97 -24.09 5.83
CA PHE A 355 -1.35 -25.43 6.31
C PHE A 355 -1.38 -25.51 7.85
N LEU A 356 -0.38 -24.91 8.52
CA LEU A 356 -0.31 -24.88 9.98
C LEU A 356 -1.44 -24.08 10.62
N ASP A 357 -1.91 -23.01 9.99
CA ASP A 357 -3.06 -22.23 10.47
C ASP A 357 -4.31 -23.09 10.59
N HIS A 358 -4.56 -23.98 9.62
CA HIS A 358 -5.69 -24.91 9.68
C HIS A 358 -5.52 -25.93 10.81
N LEU A 359 -4.31 -26.48 11.00
CA LEU A 359 -4.04 -27.38 12.12
C LEU A 359 -4.16 -26.69 13.47
N GLN A 360 -3.80 -25.40 13.54
CA GLN A 360 -3.94 -24.57 14.71
C GLN A 360 -5.42 -24.38 15.05
N GLU A 361 -6.27 -24.07 14.07
CA GLU A 361 -7.72 -23.96 14.29
C GLU A 361 -8.33 -25.28 14.75
N LEU A 362 -8.00 -26.41 14.11
CA LEU A 362 -8.44 -27.72 14.56
C LEU A 362 -7.99 -28.05 15.99
N SER A 363 -6.81 -27.56 16.38
CA SER A 363 -6.31 -27.72 17.74
C SER A 363 -7.04 -26.83 18.75
N GLU A 364 -7.55 -25.67 18.34
CA GLU A 364 -8.37 -24.77 19.15
C GLU A 364 -9.80 -25.30 19.30
N LEU A 365 -10.33 -25.94 18.25
CA LEU A 365 -11.60 -26.69 18.29
C LEU A 365 -11.51 -28.03 19.05
N GLY A 366 -10.31 -28.42 19.50
CA GLY A 366 -10.11 -29.64 20.29
C GLY A 366 -10.08 -30.95 19.47
N THR A 367 -10.14 -30.87 18.15
CA THR A 367 -10.14 -32.05 17.25
C THR A 367 -8.74 -32.47 16.80
N PHE A 368 -7.72 -31.63 17.02
CA PHE A 368 -6.31 -31.96 16.75
C PHE A 368 -5.42 -31.82 18.01
N PRO A 369 -4.51 -32.79 18.31
CA PRO A 369 -3.71 -32.74 19.53
C PRO A 369 -2.66 -31.61 19.56
N LYS A 370 -2.74 -30.72 20.56
CA LYS A 370 -1.79 -29.59 20.79
C LYS A 370 -0.31 -30.02 20.81
N ARG A 371 0.00 -31.17 21.43
CA ARG A 371 1.38 -31.71 21.49
C ARG A 371 1.92 -32.07 20.10
N LEU A 372 1.08 -32.62 19.23
CA LEU A 372 1.46 -32.97 17.87
C LEU A 372 1.66 -31.71 17.02
N LEU A 373 0.76 -30.74 17.15
CA LEU A 373 0.88 -29.43 16.49
C LEU A 373 2.21 -28.75 16.84
N THR A 374 2.55 -28.69 18.13
CA THR A 374 3.82 -28.07 18.59
C THR A 374 5.05 -28.74 17.97
N ARG A 375 5.04 -30.08 17.83
CA ARG A 375 6.13 -30.82 17.18
C ARG A 375 6.23 -30.51 15.68
N ILE A 376 5.09 -30.39 14.99
CA ILE A 376 5.07 -30.05 13.56
C ILE A 376 5.54 -28.60 13.36
N GLN A 377 5.06 -27.67 14.18
CA GLN A 377 5.50 -26.27 14.17
C GLN A 377 7.02 -26.17 14.39
N ALA A 378 7.58 -26.91 15.36
CA ALA A 378 9.03 -26.94 15.57
C ALA A 378 9.79 -27.45 14.34
N LYS A 379 9.31 -28.51 13.68
CA LYS A 379 9.92 -29.03 12.44
C LYS A 379 9.73 -28.12 11.23
N SER A 380 8.65 -27.33 11.18
CA SER A 380 8.45 -26.34 10.11
C SER A 380 9.37 -25.11 10.25
N ARG A 381 10.01 -24.95 11.41
CA ARG A 381 10.97 -23.88 11.67
C ARG A 381 12.38 -24.19 11.14
N THR A 382 12.68 -25.45 10.84
CA THR A 382 13.98 -25.86 10.29
C THR A 382 13.99 -25.75 8.76
N ASP A 383 15.17 -25.87 8.16
CA ASP A 383 15.34 -25.82 6.70
C ASP A 383 14.62 -26.99 5.98
N ASP A 384 14.37 -28.09 6.68
CA ASP A 384 13.64 -29.28 6.21
C ASP A 384 12.10 -29.19 6.29
N TRP A 385 11.55 -27.98 6.39
CA TRP A 385 10.10 -27.79 6.56
C TRP A 385 9.27 -28.45 5.45
N THR A 386 9.79 -28.51 4.22
CA THR A 386 9.12 -29.12 3.07
C THR A 386 8.86 -30.61 3.31
N VAL A 387 9.86 -31.32 3.83
CA VAL A 387 9.77 -32.75 4.17
C VAL A 387 8.76 -32.97 5.28
N ALA A 388 8.72 -32.08 6.28
CA ALA A 388 7.77 -32.16 7.39
C ALA A 388 6.32 -32.07 6.91
N VAL A 389 6.03 -31.17 5.96
CA VAL A 389 4.68 -31.04 5.37
C VAL A 389 4.35 -32.22 4.46
N VAL A 390 5.23 -32.61 3.54
CA VAL A 390 4.96 -33.75 2.62
C VAL A 390 4.63 -35.04 3.35
N LYS A 391 5.40 -35.35 4.39
CA LYS A 391 5.27 -36.61 5.15
C LYS A 391 4.07 -36.61 6.11
N PHE A 392 3.30 -35.52 6.19
CA PHE A 392 2.12 -35.48 7.04
C PHE A 392 1.08 -36.54 6.59
N PRO A 393 0.53 -37.36 7.51
CA PRO A 393 -0.39 -38.42 7.15
C PRO A 393 -1.79 -37.86 6.83
N ALA A 394 -2.18 -37.88 5.55
CA ALA A 394 -3.48 -37.37 5.08
C ALA A 394 -4.67 -38.05 5.77
N ALA A 395 -4.54 -39.33 6.12
CA ALA A 395 -5.57 -40.08 6.84
C ALA A 395 -5.91 -39.47 8.22
N ALA A 396 -4.97 -38.76 8.86
CA ALA A 396 -5.24 -38.09 10.14
C ALA A 396 -6.28 -36.97 10.00
N LEU A 397 -6.27 -36.24 8.89
CA LEU A 397 -7.24 -35.17 8.61
C LEU A 397 -8.59 -35.74 8.15
N ALA A 398 -8.56 -36.75 7.28
CA ALA A 398 -9.78 -37.41 6.80
C ALA A 398 -10.63 -37.99 7.94
N ARG A 399 -9.98 -38.55 8.98
CA ARG A 399 -10.66 -39.08 10.17
C ARG A 399 -11.37 -38.00 11.01
N ILE A 400 -10.83 -36.78 11.05
CA ILE A 400 -11.45 -35.68 11.79
C ILE A 400 -12.79 -35.31 11.14
N GLY A 401 -12.79 -35.09 9.82
CA GLY A 401 -14.02 -34.76 9.09
C GLY A 401 -15.10 -35.84 9.18
N ALA A 402 -14.70 -37.12 9.16
CA ALA A 402 -15.61 -38.27 9.24
C ALA A 402 -16.21 -38.47 10.65
N ASN A 403 -15.49 -38.10 11.70
CA ASN A 403 -15.93 -38.26 13.09
C ASN A 403 -16.66 -37.01 13.63
N GLU A 404 -16.84 -35.97 12.82
CA GLU A 404 -17.45 -34.72 13.24
C GLU A 404 -18.95 -34.87 13.45
N THR A 405 -19.40 -34.60 14.68
CA THR A 405 -20.81 -34.66 15.08
C THR A 405 -21.47 -33.29 15.16
N ASP A 406 -20.71 -32.19 15.08
CA ASP A 406 -21.27 -30.82 15.03
C ASP A 406 -22.11 -30.62 13.74
N PRO A 407 -23.41 -30.29 13.85
CA PRO A 407 -24.25 -29.97 12.70
C PRO A 407 -23.74 -28.78 11.87
N ALA A 408 -23.06 -27.82 12.51
CA ALA A 408 -22.46 -26.67 11.82
C ALA A 408 -21.14 -27.04 11.09
N GLY A 409 -20.61 -28.24 11.33
CA GLY A 409 -19.48 -28.81 10.59
C GLY A 409 -18.21 -27.97 10.64
N LYS A 410 -17.99 -27.18 11.70
CA LYS A 410 -16.87 -26.20 11.74
C LYS A 410 -15.51 -26.88 11.58
N ALA A 411 -15.24 -27.91 12.38
CA ALA A 411 -13.98 -28.65 12.30
C ALA A 411 -13.88 -29.52 11.03
N ARG A 412 -15.01 -30.00 10.48
CA ARG A 412 -15.03 -30.71 9.19
C ARG A 412 -14.47 -29.82 8.07
N TRP A 413 -14.94 -28.58 7.96
CA TRP A 413 -14.47 -27.67 6.93
C TRP A 413 -12.96 -27.42 7.02
N PHE A 414 -12.43 -27.11 8.21
CA PHE A 414 -11.00 -26.87 8.38
C PHE A 414 -10.15 -28.12 8.12
N ALA A 415 -10.64 -29.31 8.46
CA ALA A 415 -9.96 -30.57 8.18
C ALA A 415 -9.92 -30.88 6.66
N GLU A 416 -11.02 -30.63 5.95
CA GLU A 416 -11.08 -30.75 4.49
C GLU A 416 -10.14 -29.76 3.82
N GLN A 417 -10.16 -28.49 4.23
CA GLN A 417 -9.26 -27.48 3.68
C GLN A 417 -7.79 -27.77 4.00
N ALA A 418 -7.45 -28.25 5.20
CA ALA A 418 -6.11 -28.70 5.54
C ALA A 418 -5.64 -29.85 4.62
N LEU A 419 -6.54 -30.79 4.32
CA LEU A 419 -6.26 -31.90 3.40
C LEU A 419 -6.04 -31.38 1.96
N VAL A 420 -6.84 -30.41 1.51
CA VAL A 420 -6.63 -29.75 0.23
C VAL A 420 -5.27 -29.05 0.22
N ARG A 421 -4.92 -28.25 1.23
CA ARG A 421 -3.61 -27.56 1.31
C ARG A 421 -2.45 -28.55 1.25
N LEU A 422 -2.52 -29.66 1.98
CA LEU A 422 -1.51 -30.73 1.95
C LEU A 422 -1.36 -31.35 0.55
N ASN A 423 -2.48 -31.66 -0.11
CA ASN A 423 -2.47 -32.24 -1.45
C ASN A 423 -1.96 -31.26 -2.51
N GLN A 424 -2.35 -29.99 -2.41
CA GLN A 424 -1.85 -28.95 -3.30
C GLN A 424 -0.37 -28.68 -3.10
N PHE A 425 0.12 -28.69 -1.86
CA PHE A 425 1.56 -28.62 -1.59
C PHE A 425 2.33 -29.79 -2.23
N ARG A 426 1.83 -31.02 -2.11
CA ARG A 426 2.41 -32.19 -2.78
C ARG A 426 2.41 -32.03 -4.31
N ARG A 427 1.32 -31.52 -4.88
CA ARG A 427 1.24 -31.21 -6.33
C ARG A 427 2.25 -30.16 -6.74
N VAL A 428 2.44 -29.10 -5.96
CA VAL A 428 3.46 -28.07 -6.23
C VAL A 428 4.86 -28.69 -6.28
N LEU A 429 5.19 -29.58 -5.33
CA LEU A 429 6.48 -30.27 -5.35
C LEU A 429 6.65 -31.14 -6.59
N VAL A 430 5.67 -31.97 -6.94
CA VAL A 430 5.77 -32.82 -8.14
C VAL A 430 5.89 -31.98 -9.42
N ARG A 431 5.12 -30.89 -9.53
CA ARG A 431 5.01 -30.09 -10.76
C ARG A 431 6.05 -29.00 -10.91
N PHE A 432 6.70 -28.54 -9.85
CA PHE A 432 7.63 -27.40 -9.95
C PHE A 432 8.97 -27.65 -9.27
N ALA A 433 9.03 -28.54 -8.28
CA ALA A 433 10.26 -28.83 -7.55
C ALA A 433 10.46 -30.34 -7.27
N PRO A 434 10.39 -31.23 -8.29
CA PRO A 434 10.37 -32.67 -8.07
C PRO A 434 11.61 -33.20 -7.35
N TRP A 435 12.78 -32.57 -7.51
CA TRP A 435 14.01 -32.96 -6.79
C TRP A 435 13.93 -32.80 -5.27
N MET A 436 12.96 -32.04 -4.77
CA MET A 436 12.69 -31.89 -3.34
C MET A 436 11.86 -33.03 -2.75
N LEU A 437 11.35 -33.94 -3.58
CA LEU A 437 10.60 -35.10 -3.10
C LEU A 437 11.49 -36.02 -2.24
N PRO A 438 10.92 -36.65 -1.19
CA PRO A 438 11.65 -37.58 -0.34
C PRO A 438 12.32 -38.73 -1.12
N ASP A 439 11.70 -39.17 -2.22
CA ASP A 439 12.18 -40.24 -3.10
C ASP A 439 13.57 -39.97 -3.70
N PHE A 440 13.96 -38.69 -3.80
CA PHE A 440 15.26 -38.27 -4.36
C PHE A 440 16.23 -37.79 -3.28
N ALA A 441 16.00 -38.12 -2.00
CA ALA A 441 16.89 -37.73 -0.91
C ALA A 441 18.34 -38.22 -1.09
N GLU A 442 18.55 -39.42 -1.65
CA GLU A 442 19.91 -39.93 -1.91
C GLU A 442 20.60 -39.17 -3.04
N LEU A 443 19.88 -38.72 -4.07
CA LEU A 443 20.44 -37.89 -5.15
C LEU A 443 20.86 -36.49 -4.66
N ARG A 444 20.30 -36.01 -3.55
CA ARG A 444 20.73 -34.76 -2.90
C ARG A 444 22.08 -34.85 -2.22
N ARG A 445 22.57 -36.07 -1.93
CA ARG A 445 23.90 -36.31 -1.37
C ARG A 445 24.97 -36.55 -2.44
N ASP A 446 24.56 -36.64 -3.71
CA ASP A 446 25.46 -36.87 -4.82
C ASP A 446 25.94 -35.53 -5.41
N ASP A 447 27.18 -35.17 -5.09
CA ASP A 447 27.80 -33.92 -5.54
C ASP A 447 27.92 -33.82 -7.07
N SER A 448 27.86 -34.94 -7.79
CA SER A 448 28.01 -34.96 -9.25
C SER A 448 26.79 -34.39 -10.00
N ILE A 449 25.59 -34.45 -9.41
CA ILE A 449 24.35 -34.04 -10.07
C ILE A 449 24.02 -32.56 -9.78
N SER A 450 24.47 -32.03 -8.63
CA SER A 450 24.26 -30.64 -8.18
C SER A 450 22.81 -30.17 -8.37
N LEU A 451 21.95 -30.51 -7.40
CA LEU A 451 20.53 -30.18 -7.46
C LEU A 451 20.23 -28.69 -7.19
N PRO A 452 19.13 -28.16 -7.75
CA PRO A 452 18.78 -26.75 -7.58
C PRO A 452 18.46 -26.37 -6.13
N ARG A 453 18.72 -25.11 -5.80
CA ARG A 453 18.33 -24.51 -4.51
C ARG A 453 16.81 -24.36 -4.40
N GLN A 454 16.31 -24.22 -3.18
CA GLN A 454 14.87 -24.09 -2.91
C GLN A 454 14.32 -22.68 -3.19
N ASP A 455 15.17 -21.66 -3.10
CA ASP A 455 14.83 -20.23 -3.17
C ASP A 455 14.81 -19.64 -4.58
N LEU A 456 14.74 -20.50 -5.61
CA LEU A 456 14.71 -20.07 -7.00
C LEU A 456 13.39 -19.40 -7.36
N SER A 457 13.48 -18.21 -7.95
CA SER A 457 12.31 -17.48 -8.43
C SER A 457 11.61 -18.23 -9.56
N LEU A 458 10.30 -18.04 -9.70
CA LEU A 458 9.52 -18.68 -10.74
C LEU A 458 10.04 -18.33 -12.15
N LYS A 459 10.49 -17.10 -12.37
CA LYS A 459 11.07 -16.67 -13.66
C LYS A 459 12.38 -17.38 -14.03
N GLU A 460 13.21 -17.76 -13.06
CA GLU A 460 14.48 -18.46 -13.28
C GLU A 460 14.29 -19.97 -13.47
N LEU A 461 13.17 -20.49 -12.99
CA LEU A 461 12.89 -21.92 -12.90
C LEU A 461 13.02 -22.64 -14.25
N PRO A 462 12.46 -22.17 -15.39
CA PRO A 462 12.59 -22.87 -16.68
C PRO A 462 14.05 -23.10 -17.12
N ASP A 463 14.92 -22.11 -16.93
CA ASP A 463 16.33 -22.19 -17.32
C ASP A 463 17.10 -23.15 -16.42
N VAL A 464 16.83 -23.10 -15.11
CA VAL A 464 17.43 -24.03 -14.15
C VAL A 464 16.99 -25.47 -14.44
N LEU A 465 15.72 -25.71 -14.73
CA LEU A 465 15.20 -27.03 -15.10
C LEU A 465 15.81 -27.55 -16.39
N THR A 466 16.05 -26.67 -17.36
CA THR A 466 16.73 -27.04 -18.63
C THR A 466 18.16 -27.51 -18.35
N ARG A 467 18.92 -26.78 -17.53
CA ARG A 467 20.28 -27.18 -17.12
C ARG A 467 20.28 -28.48 -16.31
N LEU A 468 19.30 -28.64 -15.40
CA LEU A 468 19.16 -29.87 -14.62
C LEU A 468 18.87 -31.07 -15.50
N ALA A 469 17.93 -30.96 -16.46
CA ALA A 469 17.62 -32.03 -17.39
C ALA A 469 18.86 -32.47 -18.18
N ALA A 470 19.66 -31.53 -18.69
CA ALA A 470 20.91 -31.84 -19.40
C ALA A 470 21.93 -32.59 -18.52
N ARG A 471 22.09 -32.19 -17.25
CA ARG A 471 22.96 -32.91 -16.29
C ARG A 471 22.47 -34.32 -16.01
N LEU A 472 21.16 -34.50 -15.84
CA LEU A 472 20.57 -35.81 -15.61
C LEU A 472 20.75 -36.73 -16.82
N HIS A 473 20.64 -36.19 -18.05
CA HIS A 473 20.96 -36.93 -19.26
C HIS A 473 22.43 -37.39 -19.28
N LEU A 474 23.38 -36.48 -19.00
CA LEU A 474 24.80 -36.83 -18.94
C LEU A 474 25.09 -37.89 -17.88
N ALA A 475 24.48 -37.78 -16.70
CA ALA A 475 24.62 -38.78 -15.62
C ALA A 475 24.11 -40.17 -16.04
N LEU A 476 23.03 -40.23 -16.83
CA LEU A 476 22.51 -41.48 -17.39
C LEU A 476 23.43 -42.07 -18.48
N GLU A 477 24.08 -41.23 -19.28
CA GLU A 477 25.01 -41.63 -20.34
C GLU A 477 26.36 -42.14 -19.80
N SER A 478 26.83 -41.60 -18.67
CA SER A 478 28.06 -42.05 -18.00
C SER A 478 28.00 -43.48 -17.42
N ASN A 479 26.87 -44.19 -17.63
CA ASN A 479 26.69 -45.63 -17.44
C ASN A 479 27.03 -46.12 -16.01
N PRO A 480 26.19 -45.83 -14.99
CA PRO A 480 26.38 -46.36 -13.65
C PRO A 480 26.47 -47.91 -13.71
N PRO A 481 27.38 -48.55 -12.95
CA PRO A 481 27.58 -50.01 -13.00
C PRO A 481 26.25 -50.76 -12.82
N ARG A 482 26.10 -51.95 -13.45
CA ARG A 482 24.90 -52.80 -13.36
C ARG A 482 24.42 -53.10 -11.91
N SER A 483 25.24 -52.85 -10.89
CA SER A 483 24.90 -52.94 -9.47
C SER A 483 24.06 -51.77 -8.91
N GLN A 484 23.80 -50.71 -9.69
CA GLN A 484 23.07 -49.49 -9.24
C GLN A 484 21.74 -49.25 -10.00
N VAL A 485 20.98 -50.31 -10.30
CA VAL A 485 19.67 -50.22 -11.00
C VAL A 485 18.71 -49.23 -10.32
N ALA A 486 18.69 -49.20 -8.98
CA ALA A 486 17.83 -48.28 -8.22
C ALA A 486 18.18 -46.80 -8.46
N GLN A 487 19.47 -46.46 -8.56
CA GLN A 487 19.92 -45.09 -8.82
C GLN A 487 19.57 -44.66 -10.24
N ARG A 488 19.76 -45.57 -11.22
CA ARG A 488 19.34 -45.33 -12.62
C ARG A 488 17.84 -45.07 -12.73
N ASN A 489 17.01 -45.89 -12.10
CA ASN A 489 15.55 -45.70 -12.10
C ASN A 489 15.15 -44.35 -11.47
N SER A 490 15.83 -43.95 -10.39
CA SER A 490 15.61 -42.64 -9.75
C SER A 490 15.99 -41.48 -10.66
N LEU A 491 17.10 -41.58 -11.41
CA LEU A 491 17.53 -40.58 -12.39
C LEU A 491 16.54 -40.47 -13.57
N GLU A 492 16.12 -41.60 -14.16
CA GLU A 492 15.15 -41.62 -15.26
C GLU A 492 13.80 -41.02 -14.82
N ARG A 493 13.33 -41.37 -13.62
CA ARG A 493 12.11 -40.80 -13.03
C ARG A 493 12.24 -39.30 -12.77
N LEU A 494 13.35 -38.84 -12.19
CA LEU A 494 13.57 -37.42 -11.94
C LEU A 494 13.63 -36.63 -13.24
N LEU A 495 14.32 -37.14 -14.27
CA LEU A 495 14.41 -36.51 -15.59
C LEU A 495 13.02 -36.33 -16.23
N SER A 496 12.16 -37.35 -16.17
CA SER A 496 10.78 -37.24 -16.65
C SER A 496 10.00 -36.15 -15.90
N LEU A 497 10.09 -36.11 -14.58
CA LEU A 497 9.42 -35.10 -13.76
C LEU A 497 9.95 -33.69 -14.00
N VAL A 498 11.27 -33.52 -14.17
CA VAL A 498 11.90 -32.23 -14.47
C VAL A 498 11.44 -31.68 -15.82
N SER A 499 11.29 -32.55 -16.82
CA SER A 499 10.79 -32.16 -18.14
C SER A 499 9.34 -31.65 -18.08
N GLY A 500 8.47 -32.36 -17.35
CA GLY A 500 7.10 -31.92 -17.08
C GLY A 500 7.06 -30.62 -16.26
N ALA A 501 7.91 -30.52 -15.23
CA ALA A 501 7.99 -29.34 -14.39
C ALA A 501 8.41 -28.09 -15.17
N ARG A 502 9.29 -28.24 -16.17
CA ARG A 502 9.68 -27.14 -17.05
C ARG A 502 8.48 -26.59 -17.83
N MET A 503 7.67 -27.48 -18.41
CA MET A 503 6.46 -27.10 -19.14
C MET A 503 5.44 -26.41 -18.23
N ASP A 504 5.22 -26.97 -17.03
CA ASP A 504 4.32 -26.40 -16.04
C ASP A 504 4.79 -25.02 -15.56
N SER A 505 6.09 -24.83 -15.37
CA SER A 505 6.69 -23.54 -14.98
C SER A 505 6.44 -22.47 -16.06
N VAL A 506 6.73 -22.79 -17.33
CA VAL A 506 6.49 -21.88 -18.46
C VAL A 506 5.01 -21.51 -18.55
N ARG A 507 4.12 -22.48 -18.41
CA ARG A 507 2.67 -22.24 -18.45
C ARG A 507 2.21 -21.33 -17.31
N LEU A 508 2.66 -21.58 -16.07
CA LEU A 508 2.28 -20.76 -14.93
C LEU A 508 2.77 -19.31 -15.09
N ILE A 509 3.97 -19.10 -15.62
CA ILE A 509 4.50 -17.76 -15.94
C ILE A 509 3.59 -17.06 -16.96
N GLN A 510 3.24 -17.75 -18.05
CA GLN A 510 2.36 -17.21 -19.09
C GLN A 510 0.98 -16.87 -18.56
N ASP A 511 0.40 -17.73 -17.72
CA ASP A 511 -0.91 -17.49 -17.12
C ASP A 511 -0.89 -16.28 -16.17
N LEU A 512 0.16 -16.13 -15.34
CA LEU A 512 0.34 -14.96 -14.46
C LEU A 512 0.51 -13.67 -15.26
N GLN A 513 1.32 -13.69 -16.31
CA GLN A 513 1.50 -12.54 -17.22
C GLN A 513 0.19 -12.17 -17.93
N SER A 514 -0.59 -13.18 -18.34
CA SER A 514 -1.89 -12.98 -18.99
C SER A 514 -2.90 -12.35 -18.03
N LEU A 515 -2.95 -12.80 -16.78
CA LEU A 515 -3.79 -12.19 -15.74
C LEU A 515 -3.36 -10.74 -15.45
N ALA A 516 -2.06 -10.48 -15.38
CA ALA A 516 -1.55 -9.14 -15.17
C ALA A 516 -1.96 -8.20 -16.31
N ALA A 517 -1.81 -8.66 -17.57
CA ALA A 517 -2.23 -7.89 -18.75
C ALA A 517 -3.74 -7.66 -18.80
N GLU A 518 -4.55 -8.67 -18.44
CA GLU A 518 -6.01 -8.54 -18.41
C GLU A 518 -6.49 -7.57 -17.33
N ALA A 519 -5.89 -7.63 -16.12
CA ALA A 519 -6.19 -6.69 -15.05
C ALA A 519 -5.83 -5.24 -15.44
N GLY A 520 -4.64 -5.05 -16.02
CA GLY A 520 -4.21 -3.74 -16.53
C GLY A 520 -5.12 -3.21 -17.63
N LYS A 521 -5.57 -4.07 -18.54
CA LYS A 521 -6.51 -3.70 -19.61
C LYS A 521 -7.86 -3.25 -19.06
N LEU A 522 -8.42 -3.97 -18.09
CA LEU A 522 -9.69 -3.57 -17.46
C LEU A 522 -9.57 -2.21 -16.75
N ALA A 523 -8.43 -1.95 -16.10
CA ALA A 523 -8.17 -0.65 -15.47
C ALA A 523 -7.99 0.48 -16.50
N GLU A 524 -7.41 0.19 -17.66
CA GLU A 524 -7.24 1.17 -18.74
C GLU A 524 -8.58 1.53 -19.41
N GLU A 525 -9.46 0.54 -19.60
CA GLU A 525 -10.79 0.74 -20.21
C GLU A 525 -11.70 1.69 -19.41
N MET A 526 -11.45 1.90 -18.12
CA MET A 526 -12.27 2.76 -17.24
C MET A 526 -11.88 4.25 -17.39
N GLU A 527 -12.75 5.03 -18.02
CA GLU A 527 -12.54 6.46 -18.34
C GLU A 527 -13.06 7.40 -17.23
N PHE A 528 -12.21 7.92 -16.34
CA PHE A 528 -12.59 8.90 -15.31
C PHE A 528 -12.82 10.31 -15.84
N GLY A 529 -12.28 10.66 -17.01
CA GLY A 529 -12.39 12.02 -17.56
C GLY A 529 -13.84 12.54 -17.69
N PHE A 530 -14.81 11.67 -17.98
CA PHE A 530 -16.24 12.08 -18.06
C PHE A 530 -16.91 12.22 -16.70
N LEU A 531 -16.33 11.69 -15.62
CA LEU A 531 -16.82 11.85 -14.25
C LEU A 531 -16.28 13.13 -13.60
N TRP A 532 -15.30 13.77 -14.21
CA TRP A 532 -14.76 15.06 -13.77
C TRP A 532 -15.70 16.20 -14.14
N ASN A 533 -16.00 17.09 -13.20
CA ASN A 533 -16.85 18.25 -13.41
C ASN A 533 -15.97 19.48 -13.74
N PRO A 534 -15.95 19.96 -15.01
CA PRO A 534 -15.02 21.03 -15.40
C PRO A 534 -15.24 22.37 -14.68
N PRO A 535 -16.49 22.84 -14.47
CA PRO A 535 -16.75 24.05 -13.69
C PRO A 535 -16.23 23.99 -12.26
N ARG A 536 -16.38 22.84 -11.58
CA ARG A 536 -15.94 22.67 -10.19
C ARG A 536 -14.50 22.20 -10.05
N LYS A 537 -13.92 21.65 -11.13
CA LYS A 537 -12.61 21.00 -11.16
C LYS A 537 -12.46 19.88 -10.11
N LEU A 538 -13.57 19.21 -9.82
CA LEU A 538 -13.66 18.12 -8.84
C LEU A 538 -14.35 16.92 -9.49
N MET A 539 -14.16 15.75 -8.89
CA MET A 539 -14.84 14.54 -9.34
C MET A 539 -16.31 14.56 -8.89
N SER A 540 -17.23 14.30 -9.82
CA SER A 540 -18.62 14.02 -9.47
C SER A 540 -18.72 12.77 -8.60
N ILE A 541 -19.78 12.65 -7.81
CA ILE A 541 -20.04 11.42 -7.07
C ILE A 541 -20.30 10.22 -8.00
N GLY A 542 -20.77 10.48 -9.21
CA GLY A 542 -21.01 9.45 -10.21
C GLY A 542 -21.89 9.89 -11.36
N PHE A 543 -22.39 8.91 -12.10
CA PHE A 543 -23.15 9.11 -13.33
C PHE A 543 -24.41 8.25 -13.36
N GLU A 544 -25.54 8.88 -13.67
CA GLU A 544 -26.84 8.24 -13.82
C GLU A 544 -27.06 7.84 -15.29
N SER A 545 -26.90 6.55 -15.60
CA SER A 545 -26.89 6.06 -16.97
C SER A 545 -28.24 6.20 -17.68
N GLU A 546 -29.35 6.07 -16.96
CA GLU A 546 -30.70 6.20 -17.55
C GLU A 546 -31.01 7.64 -17.94
N LYS A 547 -30.52 8.62 -17.17
CA LYS A 547 -30.67 10.05 -17.47
C LYS A 547 -29.56 10.58 -18.38
N ASN A 548 -28.51 9.78 -18.61
CA ASN A 548 -27.29 10.16 -19.30
C ASN A 548 -26.68 11.46 -18.72
N GLN A 549 -26.65 11.56 -17.39
CA GLN A 549 -26.25 12.77 -16.66
C GLN A 549 -25.24 12.47 -15.56
N ILE A 550 -24.24 13.34 -15.46
CA ILE A 550 -23.30 13.38 -14.34
C ILE A 550 -24.03 13.98 -13.14
N HIS A 551 -23.84 13.39 -11.97
CA HIS A 551 -24.46 13.90 -10.75
C HIS A 551 -23.86 15.27 -10.38
N SER A 552 -24.70 16.18 -9.88
CA SER A 552 -24.30 17.56 -9.59
C SER A 552 -23.40 17.69 -8.34
N ALA A 553 -23.58 16.79 -7.37
CA ALA A 553 -22.69 16.69 -6.20
C ALA A 553 -21.30 16.19 -6.60
N CYS A 554 -20.27 16.65 -5.89
CA CYS A 554 -18.88 16.29 -6.11
C CYS A 554 -18.24 15.87 -4.79
N TYR A 555 -17.23 15.00 -4.88
CA TYR A 555 -16.34 14.72 -3.75
C TYR A 555 -15.34 15.85 -3.61
N ASP A 556 -15.32 16.46 -2.44
CA ASP A 556 -14.58 17.68 -2.17
C ASP A 556 -13.79 17.64 -0.87
N LEU A 557 -13.69 16.51 -0.15
CA LEU A 557 -12.90 16.40 1.08
C LEU A 557 -11.66 15.53 0.88
N LEU A 558 -10.53 15.94 1.45
CA LEU A 558 -9.32 15.11 1.46
C LEU A 558 -9.45 13.93 2.45
N ALA A 559 -10.13 14.11 3.57
CA ALA A 559 -10.45 13.04 4.52
C ALA A 559 -11.73 12.29 4.09
N SER A 560 -11.64 11.63 2.94
CA SER A 560 -12.69 10.75 2.41
C SER A 560 -12.03 9.58 1.68
N GLU A 561 -12.76 8.47 1.56
CA GLU A 561 -12.47 7.32 0.73
C GLU A 561 -12.30 7.71 -0.76
N SER A 562 -13.05 8.72 -1.21
CA SER A 562 -13.08 9.21 -2.59
C SER A 562 -11.75 9.78 -3.08
N ARG A 563 -10.85 10.13 -2.17
CA ARG A 563 -9.49 10.57 -2.53
C ARG A 563 -8.77 9.51 -3.36
N LEU A 564 -9.04 8.22 -3.14
CA LEU A 564 -8.42 7.15 -3.93
C LEU A 564 -8.84 7.24 -5.40
N GLY A 565 -10.13 7.46 -5.67
CA GLY A 565 -10.64 7.66 -7.03
C GLY A 565 -10.04 8.90 -7.71
N THR A 566 -9.89 10.00 -6.96
CA THR A 566 -9.22 11.20 -7.46
C THR A 566 -7.74 10.93 -7.76
N PHE A 567 -7.02 10.27 -6.86
CA PHE A 567 -5.62 9.90 -7.04
C PHE A 567 -5.43 9.01 -8.28
N VAL A 568 -6.26 7.99 -8.44
CA VAL A 568 -6.24 7.08 -9.59
C VAL A 568 -6.51 7.82 -10.89
N ALA A 569 -7.51 8.71 -10.92
CA ALA A 569 -7.84 9.50 -12.11
C ALA A 569 -6.68 10.45 -12.51
N VAL A 570 -6.02 11.07 -11.54
CA VAL A 570 -4.79 11.86 -11.79
C VAL A 570 -3.66 10.95 -12.29
N ALA A 571 -3.45 9.80 -11.65
CA ALA A 571 -2.41 8.86 -12.07
C ALA A 571 -2.65 8.29 -13.48
N LYS A 572 -3.91 8.18 -13.91
CA LYS A 572 -4.28 7.83 -15.30
C LYS A 572 -4.06 8.97 -16.30
N ASP A 573 -3.68 10.16 -15.85
CA ASP A 573 -3.53 11.37 -16.67
C ASP A 573 -4.83 11.78 -17.39
N GLU A 574 -5.98 11.46 -16.78
CA GLU A 574 -7.30 11.77 -17.34
C GLU A 574 -7.91 13.04 -16.75
N ILE A 575 -7.39 13.49 -15.60
CA ILE A 575 -7.77 14.75 -14.95
C ILE A 575 -6.53 15.51 -14.47
N PRO A 576 -6.60 16.84 -14.35
CA PRO A 576 -5.45 17.64 -13.90
C PRO A 576 -5.08 17.35 -12.44
N SER A 577 -3.78 17.29 -12.14
CA SER A 577 -3.24 17.04 -10.79
C SER A 577 -3.67 18.09 -9.76
N GLU A 578 -4.00 19.31 -10.20
CA GLU A 578 -4.55 20.39 -9.38
C GLU A 578 -5.85 19.99 -8.69
N THR A 579 -6.61 19.04 -9.26
CA THR A 579 -7.83 18.49 -8.66
C THR A 579 -7.56 17.94 -7.25
N TRP A 580 -6.41 17.29 -7.04
CA TRP A 580 -6.01 16.79 -5.72
C TRP A 580 -5.90 17.91 -4.68
N PHE A 581 -5.38 19.07 -5.07
CA PHE A 581 -5.19 20.23 -4.20
C PHE A 581 -6.48 21.03 -3.98
N LEU A 582 -7.53 20.78 -4.77
CA LEU A 582 -8.85 21.37 -4.59
C LEU A 582 -9.75 20.61 -3.61
N LEU A 583 -9.39 19.37 -3.23
CA LEU A 583 -10.03 18.71 -2.10
C LEU A 583 -9.87 19.60 -0.84
N ALA A 584 -10.86 19.68 0.03
CA ALA A 584 -10.82 20.54 1.18
C ALA A 584 -9.93 19.92 2.26
N ARG A 585 -9.06 20.77 2.85
CA ARG A 585 -8.27 20.46 4.05
C ARG A 585 -8.98 20.99 5.30
N ALA A 586 -10.32 20.93 5.31
CA ALA A 586 -11.13 21.30 6.46
C ALA A 586 -10.64 20.50 7.67
N HIS A 587 -10.38 21.18 8.78
CA HIS A 587 -9.80 20.55 9.96
C HIS A 587 -10.45 21.08 11.23
N THR A 588 -10.42 20.24 12.26
CA THR A 588 -10.82 20.55 13.63
C THR A 588 -9.63 20.32 14.55
N THR A 589 -9.78 20.73 15.81
CA THR A 589 -8.84 20.40 16.88
C THR A 589 -9.55 19.56 17.94
N ASP A 590 -9.23 18.27 17.99
CA ASP A 590 -9.73 17.36 19.03
C ASP A 590 -8.66 17.17 20.12
N ARG A 591 -8.98 17.65 21.33
CA ARG A 591 -8.07 17.68 22.51
C ARG A 591 -6.65 18.16 22.19
N GLY A 592 -6.54 19.24 21.40
CA GLY A 592 -5.27 19.85 21.03
C GLY A 592 -4.53 19.15 19.87
N ARG A 593 -5.14 18.14 19.24
CA ARG A 593 -4.60 17.47 18.04
C ARG A 593 -5.36 17.94 16.81
N PRO A 594 -4.67 18.43 15.76
CA PRO A 594 -5.33 18.73 14.50
C PRO A 594 -5.76 17.45 13.79
N VAL A 595 -6.97 17.46 13.25
CA VAL A 595 -7.56 16.35 12.49
C VAL A 595 -8.30 16.94 11.30
N LEU A 596 -8.08 16.40 10.10
CA LEU A 596 -8.99 16.69 8.99
C LEU A 596 -10.41 16.25 9.36
N ILE A 597 -11.40 17.03 8.96
CA ILE A 597 -12.82 16.71 9.12
C ILE A 597 -13.26 15.86 7.91
N SER A 598 -14.09 14.84 8.17
CA SER A 598 -14.74 14.04 7.13
C SER A 598 -16.25 14.30 7.09
N TRP A 599 -16.97 13.72 6.13
CA TRP A 599 -18.40 13.98 5.98
C TRP A 599 -19.17 13.50 7.20
N THR A 600 -18.95 12.25 7.58
CA THR A 600 -19.74 11.56 8.61
C THR A 600 -18.95 11.25 9.87
N GLY A 601 -17.65 11.50 9.89
CA GLY A 601 -16.77 11.14 11.00
C GLY A 601 -16.56 9.62 11.11
N THR A 602 -16.77 8.85 10.04
CA THR A 602 -16.55 7.39 10.05
C THR A 602 -15.05 7.09 9.96
N MET A 603 -14.60 6.00 10.58
CA MET A 603 -13.17 5.64 10.53
C MET A 603 -12.74 5.21 9.12
N PHE A 604 -13.64 4.60 8.35
CA PHE A 604 -13.40 4.18 6.96
C PHE A 604 -12.99 5.33 6.04
N GLU A 605 -13.64 6.50 6.11
CA GLU A 605 -13.32 7.67 5.28
C GLU A 605 -11.82 8.02 5.37
N TYR A 606 -11.24 7.87 6.57
CA TYR A 606 -9.82 8.09 6.80
C TYR A 606 -8.97 6.90 6.38
N LEU A 607 -9.36 5.67 6.73
CA LEU A 607 -8.43 4.54 6.74
C LEU A 607 -8.56 3.58 5.57
N MET A 608 -9.70 3.48 4.90
CA MET A 608 -9.86 2.54 3.79
C MET A 608 -8.86 2.77 2.65
N PRO A 609 -8.61 4.01 2.19
CA PRO A 609 -7.61 4.23 1.15
C PRO A 609 -6.20 3.80 1.57
N THR A 610 -5.91 3.73 2.87
CA THR A 610 -4.59 3.30 3.38
C THR A 610 -4.30 1.81 3.14
N LEU A 611 -5.30 1.03 2.74
CA LEU A 611 -5.09 -0.36 2.31
C LEU A 611 -4.17 -0.44 1.08
N TRP A 612 -4.30 0.52 0.16
CA TRP A 612 -3.48 0.62 -1.05
C TRP A 612 -2.49 1.79 -0.99
N MET A 613 -2.93 2.97 -0.53
CA MET A 613 -2.12 4.18 -0.45
C MET A 613 -1.23 4.13 0.79
N ARG A 614 0.09 4.31 0.61
CA ARG A 614 1.01 4.45 1.73
C ARG A 614 0.69 5.72 2.50
N SER A 615 0.84 5.65 3.82
CA SER A 615 0.82 6.82 4.69
C SER A 615 2.25 7.15 5.08
N TYR A 616 2.65 8.40 4.85
CA TYR A 616 4.02 8.86 5.09
C TYR A 616 4.11 9.57 6.45
N PRO A 617 5.02 9.16 7.35
CA PRO A 617 5.11 9.74 8.69
C PRO A 617 5.24 11.26 8.68
N GLY A 618 4.42 11.93 9.49
CA GLY A 618 4.46 13.38 9.67
C GLY A 618 3.74 14.20 8.59
N THR A 619 3.15 13.56 7.57
CA THR A 619 2.27 14.22 6.59
C THR A 619 0.93 14.60 7.20
N LEU A 620 0.19 15.47 6.49
CA LEU A 620 -1.16 15.88 6.89
C LEU A 620 -2.12 14.68 7.04
N LEU A 621 -2.05 13.74 6.09
CA LEU A 621 -2.85 12.52 6.12
C LEU A 621 -2.44 11.61 7.28
N ASP A 622 -1.14 11.34 7.49
CA ASP A 622 -0.66 10.52 8.61
C ASP A 622 -1.11 11.08 9.97
N ARG A 623 -0.93 12.39 10.20
CA ARG A 623 -1.39 13.05 11.43
C ARG A 623 -2.90 12.90 11.60
N SER A 624 -3.67 13.07 10.53
CA SER A 624 -5.13 12.96 10.58
C SER A 624 -5.60 11.52 10.82
N HIS A 625 -4.97 10.52 10.20
CA HIS A 625 -5.27 9.10 10.43
C HIS A 625 -5.07 8.73 11.89
N ARG A 626 -3.91 9.11 12.47
CA ARG A 626 -3.60 8.83 13.87
C ARG A 626 -4.55 9.54 14.82
N SER A 627 -4.83 10.82 14.56
CA SER A 627 -5.76 11.58 15.39
C SER A 627 -7.20 11.05 15.31
N ALA A 628 -7.68 10.66 14.13
CA ALA A 628 -9.01 10.07 13.98
C ALA A 628 -9.16 8.80 14.83
N VAL A 629 -8.20 7.87 14.78
CA VAL A 629 -8.24 6.66 15.63
C VAL A 629 -8.27 7.02 17.11
N LEU A 630 -7.45 7.98 17.55
CA LEU A 630 -7.44 8.44 18.95
C LEU A 630 -8.77 9.08 19.37
N SER A 631 -9.39 9.89 18.52
CA SER A 631 -10.70 10.49 18.78
C SER A 631 -11.78 9.42 18.96
N HIS A 632 -11.77 8.35 18.15
CA HIS A 632 -12.70 7.23 18.33
C HIS A 632 -12.46 6.48 19.65
N GLN A 633 -11.20 6.25 20.04
CA GLN A 633 -10.85 5.64 21.33
C GLN A 633 -11.37 6.49 22.50
N GLU A 634 -11.16 7.80 22.42
CA GLU A 634 -11.54 8.73 23.47
C GLU A 634 -13.06 8.94 23.54
N PHE A 635 -13.77 8.85 22.41
CA PHE A 635 -15.22 8.94 22.35
C PHE A 635 -15.92 7.77 23.06
N THR A 636 -15.38 6.55 22.96
CA THR A 636 -15.98 5.36 23.58
C THR A 636 -15.41 5.04 24.97
N ALA A 637 -14.23 5.56 25.34
CA ALA A 637 -13.61 5.28 26.63
C ALA A 637 -14.51 5.55 27.86
N PRO A 638 -15.24 6.69 27.97
CA PRO A 638 -16.17 6.92 29.09
C PRO A 638 -17.33 5.93 29.13
N LYS A 639 -17.73 5.40 27.97
CA LYS A 639 -18.82 4.43 27.81
C LYS A 639 -18.37 3.00 28.10
N ARG A 640 -17.06 2.78 28.29
CA ARG A 640 -16.43 1.47 28.56
C ARG A 640 -16.81 0.40 27.54
N VAL A 641 -16.97 0.75 26.26
CA VAL A 641 -17.18 -0.19 25.16
C VAL A 641 -15.95 -0.24 24.23
N PRO A 642 -15.79 -1.27 23.38
CA PRO A 642 -14.79 -1.24 22.32
C PRO A 642 -14.95 -0.02 21.39
N TRP A 643 -13.89 0.38 20.70
CA TRP A 643 -13.93 1.47 19.71
C TRP A 643 -13.89 0.92 18.27
N GLY A 644 -14.06 1.80 17.28
CA GLY A 644 -14.16 1.44 15.86
C GLY A 644 -15.56 1.71 15.35
N ILE A 645 -15.84 2.97 15.01
CA ILE A 645 -17.17 3.41 14.56
C ILE A 645 -17.03 3.77 13.09
N SER A 646 -17.88 3.20 12.26
CA SER A 646 -17.89 3.46 10.82
C SER A 646 -19.24 3.04 10.24
N GLU A 647 -19.44 3.22 8.94
CA GLU A 647 -20.57 2.64 8.23
C GLU A 647 -20.60 1.12 8.37
N CYS A 648 -21.74 0.59 8.77
CA CYS A 648 -21.91 -0.84 8.99
C CYS A 648 -23.39 -1.19 9.05
N ALA A 649 -23.69 -2.49 9.07
CA ALA A 649 -25.02 -2.91 9.45
C ALA A 649 -25.28 -2.71 10.95
N TYR A 650 -26.55 -2.52 11.32
CA TYR A 650 -27.00 -2.33 12.70
C TYR A 650 -28.21 -3.23 13.01
N ALA A 651 -28.66 -3.28 14.27
CA ALA A 651 -29.57 -4.33 14.73
C ALA A 651 -30.99 -4.27 14.13
N GLU A 652 -31.48 -3.07 13.82
CA GLU A 652 -32.79 -2.90 13.19
C GLU A 652 -32.81 -3.57 11.81
N ARG A 653 -33.92 -4.21 11.45
CA ARG A 653 -34.05 -4.93 10.18
C ARG A 653 -35.08 -4.27 9.28
N TYR A 654 -34.82 -4.29 7.98
CA TYR A 654 -35.81 -3.92 6.98
C TYR A 654 -36.93 -4.98 6.90
N ALA A 655 -38.02 -4.64 6.21
CA ALA A 655 -39.19 -5.51 6.07
C ALA A 655 -38.89 -6.86 5.39
N ASP A 656 -37.80 -6.95 4.63
CA ASP A 656 -37.32 -8.18 3.97
C ASP A 656 -36.44 -9.06 4.89
N GLY A 657 -36.19 -8.64 6.13
CA GLY A 657 -35.42 -9.38 7.12
C GLY A 657 -33.90 -9.16 7.05
N ASN A 658 -33.39 -8.31 6.16
CA ASN A 658 -31.99 -7.89 6.15
C ASN A 658 -31.73 -6.89 7.29
N TYR A 659 -30.56 -6.96 7.92
CA TYR A 659 -30.10 -5.87 8.79
C TYR A 659 -30.02 -4.54 8.04
N GLY A 660 -30.40 -3.47 8.73
CA GLY A 660 -30.27 -2.11 8.25
C GLY A 660 -28.81 -1.71 8.11
N TYR A 661 -28.52 -0.74 7.24
CA TYR A 661 -27.17 -0.23 7.00
C TYR A 661 -27.13 1.28 7.12
N HIS A 662 -26.16 1.83 7.85
CA HIS A 662 -26.05 3.26 8.07
C HIS A 662 -24.59 3.70 8.29
N ALA A 663 -24.28 4.96 8.00
CA ALA A 663 -22.98 5.57 8.32
C ALA A 663 -22.97 6.08 9.78
N PHE A 664 -22.20 5.41 10.65
CA PHE A 664 -21.98 5.88 12.03
C PHE A 664 -20.62 6.53 12.15
N GLY A 665 -20.52 7.66 12.84
CA GLY A 665 -19.24 8.33 13.02
C GLY A 665 -19.16 9.14 14.30
N VAL A 666 -17.96 9.64 14.56
CA VAL A 666 -17.66 10.44 15.74
C VAL A 666 -18.05 11.90 15.45
N PRO A 667 -19.02 12.49 16.18
CA PRO A 667 -19.56 13.82 15.87
C PRO A 667 -18.48 14.92 15.81
N GLN A 668 -17.45 14.83 16.65
CA GLN A 668 -16.35 15.80 16.68
C GLN A 668 -15.55 15.86 15.36
N LEU A 669 -15.65 14.83 14.53
CA LEU A 669 -14.92 14.69 13.27
C LEU A 669 -15.80 14.87 12.02
N ALA A 670 -17.09 15.12 12.20
CA ALA A 670 -18.08 15.10 11.13
C ALA A 670 -18.55 16.52 10.75
N ILE A 671 -18.73 16.79 9.46
CA ILE A 671 -19.51 17.95 8.99
C ILE A 671 -20.99 17.68 9.22
N PHE A 672 -21.45 16.51 8.80
CA PHE A 672 -22.84 16.10 8.87
C PHE A 672 -23.05 15.18 10.07
N HIS A 673 -24.01 15.55 10.91
CA HIS A 673 -24.39 14.76 12.07
C HIS A 673 -25.57 13.89 11.62
N GLY A 674 -25.39 12.57 11.61
CA GLY A 674 -26.44 11.64 11.18
C GLY A 674 -27.70 11.75 12.04
N ASP A 675 -28.84 11.38 11.45
CA ASP A 675 -30.16 11.45 12.11
C ASP A 675 -30.36 10.36 13.17
N VAL A 676 -29.45 9.38 13.23
CA VAL A 676 -29.53 8.21 14.12
C VAL A 676 -28.56 8.39 15.30
N ASP A 677 -29.09 8.63 16.50
CA ASP A 677 -28.32 8.65 17.76
C ASP A 677 -28.07 7.21 18.26
N ALA A 678 -27.27 6.47 17.48
CA ALA A 678 -26.93 5.07 17.72
C ALA A 678 -25.42 4.89 17.94
N LEU A 679 -25.07 4.05 18.90
CA LEU A 679 -23.68 3.66 19.16
C LEU A 679 -23.45 2.25 18.62
N VAL A 680 -22.95 2.17 17.40
CA VAL A 680 -22.64 0.89 16.74
C VAL A 680 -21.14 0.78 16.52
N ILE A 681 -20.56 -0.34 16.96
CA ILE A 681 -19.12 -0.61 16.84
C ILE A 681 -18.89 -1.68 15.79
N SER A 682 -18.05 -1.41 14.80
CA SER A 682 -17.71 -2.33 13.72
C SER A 682 -16.26 -2.83 13.83
N PRO A 683 -16.03 -4.16 13.94
CA PRO A 683 -14.68 -4.72 14.06
C PRO A 683 -13.77 -4.41 12.88
N TYR A 684 -14.29 -4.36 11.65
CA TYR A 684 -13.48 -4.07 10.45
C TYR A 684 -12.78 -2.70 10.54
N SER A 685 -13.41 -1.71 11.19
CA SER A 685 -12.80 -0.40 11.46
C SER A 685 -11.56 -0.52 12.33
N THR A 686 -11.60 -1.41 13.33
CA THR A 686 -10.44 -1.68 14.18
C THR A 686 -9.35 -2.43 13.40
N PHE A 687 -9.71 -3.31 12.45
CA PHE A 687 -8.73 -3.92 11.55
C PHE A 687 -8.04 -2.88 10.67
N LEU A 688 -8.77 -1.91 10.09
CA LEU A 688 -8.17 -0.80 9.34
C LEU A 688 -7.15 -0.03 10.20
N ALA A 689 -7.47 0.21 11.48
CA ALA A 689 -6.59 0.88 12.42
C ALA A 689 -5.31 0.11 12.78
N LEU A 690 -5.17 -1.18 12.43
CA LEU A 690 -3.92 -1.91 12.62
C LEU A 690 -2.75 -1.28 11.85
N ASN A 691 -3.02 -0.67 10.70
CA ASN A 691 -2.00 0.00 9.88
C ASN A 691 -1.57 1.38 10.43
N VAL A 692 -2.19 1.83 11.53
CA VAL A 692 -1.98 3.17 12.10
C VAL A 692 -1.53 3.08 13.57
N LEU A 693 -2.29 2.35 14.40
CA LEU A 693 -2.01 2.13 15.82
C LEU A 693 -2.13 0.62 16.16
N PRO A 694 -1.18 -0.22 15.71
CA PRO A 694 -1.29 -1.69 15.75
C PRO A 694 -1.52 -2.23 17.16
N THR A 695 -0.79 -1.74 18.16
CA THR A 695 -0.91 -2.23 19.55
C THR A 695 -2.31 -1.98 20.12
N ALA A 696 -2.86 -0.78 19.91
CA ALA A 696 -4.17 -0.43 20.45
C ALA A 696 -5.29 -1.17 19.71
N ALA A 697 -5.20 -1.25 18.38
CA ALA A 697 -6.14 -2.01 17.55
C ALA A 697 -6.18 -3.49 17.97
N LEU A 698 -5.02 -4.10 18.19
CA LEU A 698 -4.92 -5.50 18.61
C LEU A 698 -5.51 -5.77 20.00
N GLN A 699 -5.29 -4.87 20.95
CA GLN A 699 -5.92 -4.96 22.27
C GLN A 699 -7.45 -4.86 22.16
N ASN A 700 -7.95 -3.98 21.29
CA ASN A 700 -9.38 -3.80 21.05
C ASN A 700 -10.02 -5.03 20.38
N LEU A 701 -9.38 -5.61 19.36
CA LEU A 701 -9.84 -6.85 18.70
C LEU A 701 -9.85 -8.05 19.65
N ARG A 702 -8.84 -8.17 20.51
CA ARG A 702 -8.80 -9.22 21.55
C ARG A 702 -9.95 -9.08 22.53
N ARG A 703 -10.27 -7.85 22.92
CA ARG A 703 -11.44 -7.56 23.76
C ARG A 703 -12.73 -7.96 23.06
N MET A 704 -12.95 -7.54 21.82
CA MET A 704 -14.12 -7.95 21.02
C MET A 704 -14.25 -9.48 20.89
N HIS A 705 -13.12 -10.18 20.70
CA HIS A 705 -13.09 -11.64 20.66
C HIS A 705 -13.48 -12.26 22.01
N GLN A 706 -12.99 -11.72 23.13
CA GLN A 706 -13.37 -12.15 24.49
C GLN A 706 -14.86 -11.88 24.78
N ASP A 707 -15.40 -10.80 24.22
CA ASP A 707 -16.81 -10.42 24.31
C ASP A 707 -17.71 -11.24 23.36
N GLY A 708 -17.16 -12.20 22.62
CA GLY A 708 -17.91 -13.17 21.80
C GLY A 708 -18.28 -12.71 20.40
N TRP A 709 -17.57 -11.70 19.84
CA TRP A 709 -17.90 -11.12 18.53
C TRP A 709 -17.33 -11.91 17.34
N PHE A 710 -16.69 -13.06 17.60
CA PHE A 710 -16.02 -13.88 16.59
C PHE A 710 -16.90 -15.07 16.17
N GLY A 711 -17.36 -15.06 14.92
CA GLY A 711 -18.20 -16.09 14.32
C GLY A 711 -17.46 -16.97 13.30
N VAL A 712 -18.23 -17.63 12.42
CA VAL A 712 -17.70 -18.66 11.51
C VAL A 712 -16.76 -18.09 10.46
N TYR A 713 -17.08 -16.91 9.92
CA TYR A 713 -16.28 -16.20 8.92
C TYR A 713 -15.42 -15.09 9.52
N GLY A 714 -15.12 -15.17 10.81
CA GLY A 714 -14.34 -14.17 11.54
C GLY A 714 -15.27 -13.27 12.35
N PHE A 715 -14.83 -12.04 12.61
CA PHE A 715 -15.64 -11.09 13.37
C PHE A 715 -16.97 -10.79 12.68
N TYR A 716 -18.05 -10.73 13.46
CA TYR A 716 -19.35 -10.25 13.02
C TYR A 716 -19.26 -8.79 12.55
N GLU A 717 -20.22 -8.40 11.72
CA GLU A 717 -20.32 -7.07 11.11
C GLU A 717 -20.24 -5.93 12.13
N ALA A 718 -21.06 -6.01 13.19
CA ALA A 718 -21.10 -4.98 14.21
C ALA A 718 -21.70 -5.47 15.55
N ALA A 719 -21.54 -4.63 16.57
CA ALA A 719 -22.22 -4.72 17.84
C ALA A 719 -22.97 -3.40 18.10
N ASP A 720 -24.29 -3.48 18.21
CA ASP A 720 -25.18 -2.34 18.38
C ASP A 720 -25.51 -2.14 19.87
N PHE A 721 -25.14 -0.98 20.40
CA PHE A 721 -25.39 -0.59 21.80
C PHE A 721 -26.63 0.30 21.97
N SER A 722 -27.39 0.58 20.91
CA SER A 722 -28.49 1.55 20.91
C SER A 722 -29.66 1.11 21.79
N SER A 723 -29.91 -0.20 21.88
CA SER A 723 -30.92 -0.78 22.78
C SER A 723 -30.47 -0.89 24.25
N SER A 724 -29.17 -0.70 24.54
CA SER A 724 -28.58 -0.90 25.86
C SER A 724 -28.77 0.28 26.84
N GLN A 725 -29.61 1.26 26.51
CA GLN A 725 -29.97 2.38 27.40
C GLN A 725 -30.75 1.95 28.66
N SER A 726 -31.12 0.67 28.78
CA SER A 726 -31.72 0.10 30.00
C SER A 726 -30.67 -0.08 31.10
N ARG A 727 -30.68 0.82 32.11
CA ARG A 727 -30.29 0.77 33.56
C ARG A 727 -29.52 -0.42 34.16
N SER A 728 -28.83 -1.26 33.39
CA SER A 728 -28.07 -2.40 33.85
C SER A 728 -26.57 -2.07 33.84
N TRP A 729 -25.85 -2.56 34.84
CA TRP A 729 -24.39 -2.43 34.95
C TRP A 729 -23.61 -3.15 33.82
N ARG A 730 -24.30 -3.89 32.94
CA ARG A 730 -23.72 -4.60 31.78
C ARG A 730 -24.32 -4.07 30.48
N HIS A 731 -23.51 -3.38 29.68
CA HIS A 731 -23.84 -3.03 28.29
C HIS A 731 -23.68 -4.28 27.42
N ASN A 732 -24.73 -5.10 27.33
CA ASN A 732 -24.75 -6.20 26.36
C ASN A 732 -25.24 -5.63 25.02
N PRO A 733 -24.40 -5.57 23.98
CA PRO A 733 -24.86 -5.15 22.66
C PRO A 733 -25.67 -6.25 21.99
N GLU A 734 -26.50 -5.87 21.02
CA GLU A 734 -27.03 -6.80 20.03
C GLU A 734 -25.98 -7.03 18.94
N LEU A 735 -25.59 -8.29 18.72
CA LEU A 735 -24.63 -8.63 17.68
C LEU A 735 -25.33 -8.70 16.32
N VAL A 736 -24.81 -7.94 15.36
CA VAL A 736 -25.26 -7.94 13.98
C VAL A 736 -24.59 -9.12 13.27
N ARG A 737 -25.24 -10.28 13.33
CA ARG A 737 -24.70 -11.57 12.84
C ARG A 737 -24.75 -11.68 11.33
N CYS A 738 -24.01 -10.82 10.64
CA CYS A 738 -23.77 -10.89 9.20
C CYS A 738 -22.30 -10.58 8.88
N TRP A 739 -21.93 -10.76 7.61
CA TRP A 739 -20.62 -10.44 7.05
C TRP A 739 -20.77 -9.85 5.66
N MET A 740 -20.24 -8.65 5.46
CA MET A 740 -20.23 -7.97 4.16
C MET A 740 -18.92 -8.19 3.42
N ALA A 741 -18.99 -8.41 2.10
CA ALA A 741 -17.84 -8.77 1.28
C ALA A 741 -16.73 -7.72 1.30
N HIS A 742 -17.08 -6.42 1.21
CA HIS A 742 -16.09 -5.34 1.31
C HIS A 742 -15.49 -5.21 2.70
N HIS A 743 -16.25 -5.40 3.79
CA HIS A 743 -15.71 -5.37 5.16
C HIS A 743 -14.77 -6.55 5.43
N GLN A 744 -15.09 -7.75 4.92
CA GLN A 744 -14.19 -8.90 4.95
C GLN A 744 -12.95 -8.66 4.08
N GLY A 745 -13.12 -8.05 2.91
CA GLY A 745 -12.02 -7.67 2.02
C GLY A 745 -11.05 -6.70 2.67
N MET A 746 -11.57 -5.62 3.25
CA MET A 746 -10.80 -4.62 4.00
C MET A 746 -10.06 -5.24 5.17
N THR A 747 -10.73 -6.11 5.93
CA THR A 747 -10.14 -6.84 7.04
C THR A 747 -8.93 -7.67 6.57
N LEU A 748 -9.10 -8.42 5.48
CA LEU A 748 -8.05 -9.30 4.97
C LEU A 748 -6.85 -8.51 4.41
N LEU A 749 -7.10 -7.41 3.69
CA LEU A 749 -6.03 -6.54 3.17
C LEU A 749 -5.30 -5.81 4.31
N ALA A 750 -6.00 -5.36 5.35
CA ALA A 750 -5.38 -4.77 6.53
C ALA A 750 -4.48 -5.79 7.25
N LEU A 751 -4.97 -7.02 7.41
CA LEU A 751 -4.18 -8.12 7.96
C LEU A 751 -2.94 -8.43 7.11
N ALA A 752 -3.05 -8.41 5.79
CA ALA A 752 -1.92 -8.60 4.87
C ALA A 752 -0.84 -7.53 5.05
N ASN A 753 -1.23 -6.26 5.09
CA ASN A 753 -0.28 -5.17 5.29
C ASN A 753 0.46 -5.26 6.64
N VAL A 754 -0.17 -5.81 7.68
CA VAL A 754 0.44 -5.99 9.00
C VAL A 754 1.30 -7.26 9.08
N LEU A 755 0.83 -8.37 8.51
CA LEU A 755 1.46 -9.69 8.65
C LEU A 755 2.56 -9.98 7.60
N ALA A 756 2.54 -9.25 6.49
CA ALA A 756 3.43 -9.39 5.34
C ALA A 756 3.95 -8.01 4.89
N ASP A 757 4.39 -7.16 5.83
CA ASP A 757 5.24 -6.00 5.55
C ASP A 757 4.69 -5.01 4.50
N GLY A 758 3.40 -4.67 4.60
CA GLY A 758 2.77 -3.71 3.67
C GLY A 758 2.62 -4.25 2.26
N ILE A 759 2.47 -5.57 2.07
CA ILE A 759 2.49 -6.21 0.75
C ILE A 759 1.46 -5.64 -0.23
N VAL A 760 0.24 -5.29 0.23
CA VAL A 760 -0.82 -4.76 -0.63
C VAL A 760 -0.46 -3.37 -1.12
N GLN A 761 0.05 -2.52 -0.22
CA GLN A 761 0.60 -1.22 -0.58
C GLN A 761 1.78 -1.38 -1.55
N THR A 762 2.65 -2.37 -1.32
CA THR A 762 3.80 -2.62 -2.20
C THR A 762 3.37 -3.00 -3.61
N TRP A 763 2.34 -3.83 -3.78
CA TRP A 763 1.80 -4.13 -5.10
C TRP A 763 1.23 -2.88 -5.76
N PHE A 764 0.39 -2.10 -5.08
CA PHE A 764 -0.20 -0.88 -5.65
C PHE A 764 0.87 0.16 -6.06
N HIS A 765 1.84 0.42 -5.18
CA HIS A 765 2.94 1.38 -5.40
C HIS A 765 4.06 0.85 -6.31
N SER A 766 3.99 -0.41 -6.76
CA SER A 766 4.86 -0.91 -7.84
C SER A 766 4.34 -0.54 -9.23
N HIS A 767 3.12 -0.02 -9.33
CA HIS A 767 2.57 0.40 -10.61
C HIS A 767 3.21 1.73 -11.06
N PRO A 768 3.76 1.85 -12.29
CA PRO A 768 4.50 3.04 -12.72
C PRO A 768 3.71 4.35 -12.61
N ARG A 769 2.42 4.34 -12.96
CA ARG A 769 1.55 5.52 -12.84
C ARG A 769 1.33 5.95 -11.39
N VAL A 770 1.32 5.00 -10.44
CA VAL A 770 1.20 5.31 -9.02
C VAL A 770 2.48 5.95 -8.51
N GLN A 771 3.65 5.40 -8.89
CA GLN A 771 4.96 5.95 -8.53
C GLN A 771 5.11 7.41 -9.00
N ALA A 772 4.75 7.70 -10.24
CA ALA A 772 4.81 9.06 -10.80
C ALA A 772 3.88 10.06 -10.06
N THR A 773 2.82 9.57 -9.41
CA THR A 773 1.81 10.38 -8.72
C THR A 773 2.03 10.43 -7.20
N GLU A 774 2.97 9.64 -6.68
CA GLU A 774 3.15 9.38 -5.25
C GLU A 774 3.44 10.66 -4.44
N LEU A 775 4.08 11.66 -5.05
CA LEU A 775 4.39 12.96 -4.42
C LEU A 775 3.16 13.68 -3.85
N LEU A 776 1.95 13.43 -4.38
CA LEU A 776 0.70 13.97 -3.82
C LEU A 776 0.44 13.52 -2.38
N LEU A 777 1.03 12.39 -1.96
CA LEU A 777 0.89 11.83 -0.62
C LEU A 777 1.83 12.43 0.41
N HIS A 778 2.79 13.28 -0.02
CA HIS A 778 3.81 13.88 0.84
C HIS A 778 3.42 15.27 1.37
N GLU A 779 2.13 15.63 1.32
CA GLU A 779 1.64 16.93 1.78
C GLU A 779 1.99 17.15 3.26
N ARG A 780 2.79 18.18 3.54
CA ARG A 780 3.14 18.58 4.90
C ARG A 780 1.95 19.32 5.54
N PRO A 781 1.70 19.09 6.83
CA PRO A 781 0.71 19.89 7.55
C PRO A 781 1.15 21.36 7.56
N VAL A 782 0.21 22.26 7.33
CA VAL A 782 0.48 23.71 7.41
C VAL A 782 0.78 24.05 8.88
N ASN A 783 1.95 24.65 9.15
CA ASN A 783 2.27 25.17 10.47
C ASN A 783 1.20 26.20 10.86
N TYR A 784 0.50 25.97 11.98
CA TYR A 784 -0.61 26.79 12.43
C TYR A 784 -0.24 28.29 12.50
N LEU A 785 -0.95 29.10 11.71
CA LEU A 785 -1.35 30.45 12.12
C LEU A 785 -2.65 30.28 12.94
N PRO A 786 -2.75 30.85 14.15
CA PRO A 786 -3.98 30.76 14.93
C PRO A 786 -5.15 31.38 14.17
N SER A 787 -6.28 30.69 14.21
CA SER A 787 -7.55 31.10 13.59
C SER A 787 -7.99 32.48 14.08
N THR A 788 -7.86 33.49 13.24
CA THR A 788 -8.70 34.69 13.29
C THR A 788 -9.48 34.78 11.99
N ALA A 789 -10.53 33.98 11.88
CA ALA A 789 -11.64 34.25 10.99
C ALA A 789 -12.86 33.55 11.57
N SER A 790 -13.55 34.27 12.43
CA SER A 790 -14.93 34.01 12.78
C SER A 790 -15.73 33.80 11.49
N VAL A 791 -16.44 32.68 11.47
CA VAL A 791 -17.57 32.41 10.58
C VAL A 791 -18.47 33.64 10.53
N ALA A 792 -18.60 34.24 9.35
CA ALA A 792 -19.76 35.06 9.01
C ALA A 792 -20.55 34.26 7.98
N VAL A 793 -21.82 34.04 8.34
CA VAL A 793 -22.89 33.31 7.66
C VAL A 793 -22.97 33.60 6.17
#